data_AF-A0AAQ3VB76-F1
#
_entry.id   AF-A0AAQ3VB76-F1
#
_cell.length_a   1.000
_cell.length_b   1.000
_cell.length_c   1.000
_cell.angle_alpha   90.00
_cell.angle_beta   90.00
_cell.angle_gamma   90.00
#
_symmetry.space_group_name_H-M   'P 1'
#
loop_
_entity.id
_entity.type
_entity.pdbx_description
1 polymer ?
#
loop_
_entity_poly.entity_id
_entity_poly.type
_entity_poly.pdbx_seq_one_letter_code
_entity_poly.pdbx_strand_id
1 'polypeptide(L)'
;MRARLSSADFPALDALRSRDRNDASIALLDAWAVTGDVLTFYQERIVNEGYLRTATERRSVLELARLIGYTPKPGVAASVYLAYTVEKDAPPVEIPAGARANSVPAPGEQMQAFETSDPLQARFEWNVMRPRLTRPQELSAKTESLYFAGTATNLKPNDPLLLWFGSTERPSLGRRAKEVTADAANDRTKVVLQVESQKSPAPPAIKAVSQVIATFSNLEAFDVSATTATAQQVLKVLNEIDTQSNAGGDLDEYLETVALPQLEAQLRISKERGYTKLAPWIEAMVGELRAARAASVAESGVASDILEVPDGNDKVSVSALGGVMTSIALPASKTPPSAKHLPRNPNLVLADNADALPRLVTALRPEYGALYTAWSKLPLSLAVDASVCALRVQAPPFGHNAPLHPVLDADNKVVGHDEWKLASVLATTLAIVFSDGVIRQVSVTAARGNEQATVSQVIAQSTPGTRRYPIALGTLASATLTVDHVEGGKVETITLEVPKFGPKIALNFVKKSPKVVVDVHDKEVVVELGGSPEQFEAGDAHVSAVFTSAFFAVSSQTVFPFNVVDLDTVYDKVLPDSWAIVERADKDEPVIAKIEEVRIVSRADYGITGRVTRLKLDRDWLTRNDTSLAVLRGTTVSVLCEKLPLAEAPIDPIKYAICAKDADIQQEIELGALYTGLEPGRWVIVTGARVDIRDAQNSIVSGIMAAELQMISDVKQKPAPDIPGDKAHTFITLSHKLAYCYRRDSLAIYGNVVKATHGETRQEVLGAGNAAVPLQQFTLKQPPLTFVSAPTVSGVQSTLVVRVNDVQWHESERLSDLGPTDHGFITRTDDDANTTIVFGDGEYGARVPTGLENVKATYRNGLGKMGNVKAGQITLLSSRPLGVKEVINPIRASGGADRENRDQIRNNAPLALLALDRLVSTVDYADFARTFAGISKAAAGRRPTAHAFVVKVIVAGADDAPIEVSSDLYRNLEDALHRFGDPYLPIELVVRKQLTLIMAANVEIDPDYQWETLEPKIRAALLERFSFDSQELGQHVFLSSAIAAVQAVRGVVYVDFDKFDAKSEGMLVEAFQNTKAIEIGLRPRIAVEPEEIAYLVPDVPETLILQELKP
;
A
#
# COMPACT_ATOMS: atom_id res chain seq x y z
N MET A 1 14.30 -88.67 -23.31
CA MET A 1 14.79 -89.67 -22.32
C MET A 1 14.02 -91.00 -22.39
N ARG A 2 12.68 -91.01 -22.25
CA ARG A 2 11.85 -92.23 -22.30
C ARG A 2 12.07 -93.16 -23.52
N ALA A 3 12.25 -92.60 -24.71
CA ALA A 3 12.46 -93.41 -25.93
C ALA A 3 13.83 -94.14 -25.99
N ARG A 4 14.84 -93.67 -25.25
CA ARG A 4 16.16 -94.34 -25.16
C ARG A 4 16.24 -95.34 -24.02
N LEU A 5 15.47 -95.14 -22.94
CA LEU A 5 15.32 -96.07 -21.83
C LEU A 5 14.55 -97.35 -22.24
N SER A 6 13.92 -97.34 -23.41
CA SER A 6 13.24 -98.49 -24.01
C SER A 6 13.96 -99.09 -25.21
N SER A 7 15.22 -98.71 -25.46
CA SER A 7 16.00 -99.28 -26.57
C SER A 7 16.43 -100.71 -26.24
N ALA A 8 16.30 -101.60 -27.22
CA ALA A 8 16.81 -102.98 -27.12
C ALA A 8 18.36 -103.04 -26.99
N ASP A 9 19.05 -101.94 -27.30
CA ASP A 9 20.51 -101.84 -27.24
C ASP A 9 21.05 -101.75 -25.80
N PHE A 10 20.20 -101.45 -24.80
CA PHE A 10 20.61 -101.27 -23.40
C PHE A 10 19.63 -101.94 -22.42
N PRO A 11 19.53 -103.29 -22.41
CA PRO A 11 18.53 -104.04 -21.64
C PRO A 11 18.64 -103.87 -20.10
N ALA A 12 19.82 -103.51 -19.60
CA ALA A 12 20.02 -103.21 -18.18
C ALA A 12 19.24 -101.96 -17.68
N LEU A 13 18.86 -101.06 -18.59
CA LEU A 13 18.11 -99.83 -18.26
C LEU A 13 16.59 -100.04 -18.24
N ASP A 14 16.10 -101.23 -18.60
CA ASP A 14 14.67 -101.52 -18.69
C ASP A 14 13.97 -101.51 -17.32
N ALA A 15 14.71 -101.81 -16.25
CA ALA A 15 14.25 -101.77 -14.86
C ALA A 15 13.99 -100.33 -14.34
N LEU A 16 14.50 -99.29 -15.00
CA LEU A 16 14.34 -97.88 -14.61
C LEU A 16 13.07 -97.22 -15.17
N ARG A 17 12.06 -98.04 -15.52
CA ARG A 17 10.75 -97.57 -16.04
C ARG A 17 9.71 -97.31 -14.94
N SER A 18 10.05 -97.62 -13.69
CA SER A 18 9.18 -97.45 -12.53
C SER A 18 8.70 -96.00 -12.38
N ARG A 19 7.47 -95.84 -11.88
CA ARG A 19 6.90 -94.56 -11.43
C ARG A 19 6.44 -94.64 -9.98
N ASP A 20 6.83 -95.71 -9.29
CA ASP A 20 6.48 -95.89 -7.90
C ASP A 20 7.24 -94.84 -7.07
N ARG A 21 6.53 -94.20 -6.15
CA ARG A 21 7.09 -93.17 -5.26
C ARG A 21 8.13 -93.75 -4.30
N ASN A 22 8.15 -95.08 -4.14
CA ASN A 22 9.09 -95.79 -3.26
C ASN A 22 10.37 -96.25 -3.98
N ASP A 23 10.54 -95.94 -5.28
CA ASP A 23 11.71 -96.35 -6.05
C ASP A 23 12.91 -95.43 -5.82
N ALA A 24 14.05 -96.00 -5.41
CA ALA A 24 15.27 -95.25 -5.13
C ALA A 24 15.83 -94.49 -6.35
N SER A 25 15.58 -94.98 -7.57
CA SER A 25 16.01 -94.29 -8.79
C SER A 25 15.19 -93.03 -9.07
N ILE A 26 13.90 -93.02 -8.72
CA ILE A 26 13.03 -91.83 -8.78
C ILE A 26 13.46 -90.83 -7.71
N ALA A 27 13.73 -91.29 -6.48
CA ALA A 27 14.23 -90.42 -5.41
C ALA A 27 15.57 -89.74 -5.77
N LEU A 28 16.49 -90.45 -6.45
CA LEU A 28 17.75 -89.88 -6.91
C LEU A 28 17.56 -88.84 -8.03
N LEU A 29 16.63 -89.10 -8.97
CA LEU A 29 16.28 -88.14 -10.01
C LEU A 29 15.62 -86.88 -9.43
N ASP A 30 14.71 -87.04 -8.46
CA ASP A 30 14.08 -85.93 -7.75
C ASP A 30 15.12 -85.12 -6.96
N ALA A 31 16.05 -85.79 -6.27
CA ALA A 31 17.15 -85.10 -5.57
C ALA A 31 18.05 -84.30 -6.52
N TRP A 32 18.34 -84.83 -7.72
CA TRP A 32 19.12 -84.11 -8.72
C TRP A 32 18.34 -82.98 -9.39
N ALA A 33 17.03 -83.16 -9.60
CA ALA A 33 16.16 -82.09 -10.06
C ALA A 33 16.08 -80.94 -9.04
N VAL A 34 15.94 -81.24 -7.74
CA VAL A 34 15.98 -80.23 -6.66
C VAL A 34 17.34 -79.54 -6.61
N THR A 35 18.44 -80.27 -6.77
CA THR A 35 19.78 -79.66 -6.83
C THR A 35 19.90 -78.72 -8.03
N GLY A 36 19.40 -79.13 -9.20
CA GLY A 36 19.35 -78.31 -10.40
C GLY A 36 18.51 -77.05 -10.22
N ASP A 37 17.35 -77.16 -9.57
CA ASP A 37 16.46 -76.04 -9.25
C ASP A 37 17.15 -75.02 -8.32
N VAL A 38 17.77 -75.49 -7.23
CA VAL A 38 18.54 -74.66 -6.31
C VAL A 38 19.72 -73.98 -7.01
N LEU A 39 20.48 -74.70 -7.83
CA LEU A 39 21.60 -74.12 -8.59
C LEU A 39 21.11 -73.07 -9.59
N THR A 40 19.99 -73.33 -10.28
CA THR A 40 19.41 -72.39 -11.25
C THR A 40 18.93 -71.13 -10.54
N PHE A 41 18.27 -71.26 -9.39
CA PHE A 41 17.86 -70.13 -8.56
C PHE A 41 19.03 -69.21 -8.18
N TYR A 42 20.15 -69.78 -7.71
CA TYR A 42 21.33 -68.98 -7.36
C TYR A 42 22.01 -68.38 -8.59
N GLN A 43 22.11 -69.12 -9.70
CA GLN A 43 22.71 -68.62 -10.94
C GLN A 43 21.91 -67.47 -11.53
N GLU A 44 20.58 -67.57 -11.59
CA GLU A 44 19.72 -66.49 -12.05
C GLU A 44 19.89 -65.23 -11.20
N ARG A 45 19.95 -65.37 -9.88
CA ARG A 45 20.16 -64.23 -8.99
C ARG A 45 21.53 -63.57 -9.20
N ILE A 46 22.60 -64.36 -9.33
CA ILE A 46 23.95 -63.85 -9.62
C ILE A 46 24.00 -63.16 -10.98
N VAL A 47 23.40 -63.75 -12.02
CA VAL A 47 23.35 -63.16 -13.37
C VAL A 47 22.57 -61.85 -13.37
N ASN A 48 21.46 -61.78 -12.63
CA ASN A 48 20.68 -60.55 -12.51
C ASN A 48 21.49 -59.41 -11.85
N GLU A 49 22.37 -59.70 -10.89
CA GLU A 49 23.27 -58.71 -10.30
C GLU A 49 24.38 -58.21 -11.27
N GLY A 50 24.62 -58.91 -12.38
CA GLY A 50 25.66 -58.56 -13.36
C GLY A 50 25.29 -57.45 -14.36
N TYR A 51 24.03 -57.01 -14.42
CA TYR A 51 23.60 -55.94 -15.33
C TYR A 51 22.89 -54.81 -14.58
N LEU A 52 23.18 -53.56 -14.97
CA LEU A 52 22.66 -52.37 -14.31
C LEU A 52 21.12 -52.37 -14.22
N ARG A 53 20.46 -52.87 -15.27
CA ARG A 53 18.99 -52.91 -15.36
C ARG A 53 18.34 -53.96 -14.45
N THR A 54 19.04 -55.07 -14.18
CA THR A 54 18.49 -56.22 -13.43
C THR A 54 19.02 -56.34 -12.01
N ALA A 55 20.12 -55.65 -11.70
CA ALA A 55 20.73 -55.71 -10.38
C ALA A 55 19.81 -55.15 -9.31
N THR A 56 19.60 -55.92 -8.23
CA THR A 56 18.71 -55.55 -7.12
C THR A 56 19.49 -55.03 -5.92
N GLU A 57 20.74 -55.44 -5.75
CA GLU A 57 21.60 -54.94 -4.69
C GLU A 57 22.23 -53.61 -5.09
N ARG A 58 22.20 -52.64 -4.15
CA ARG A 58 22.79 -51.32 -4.37
C ARG A 58 24.30 -51.42 -4.64
N ARG A 59 25.00 -52.26 -3.88
CA ARG A 59 26.43 -52.53 -4.08
C ARG A 59 26.75 -52.95 -5.52
N SER A 60 25.99 -53.88 -6.10
CA SER A 60 26.18 -54.32 -7.48
C SER A 60 26.01 -53.15 -8.45
N VAL A 61 24.95 -52.35 -8.29
CA VAL A 61 24.70 -51.16 -9.10
C VAL A 61 25.84 -50.14 -8.99
N LEU A 62 26.39 -49.93 -7.78
CA LEU A 62 27.52 -49.03 -7.56
C LEU A 62 28.80 -49.51 -8.25
N GLU A 63 29.14 -50.80 -8.13
CA GLU A 63 30.34 -51.33 -8.78
C GLU A 63 30.19 -51.33 -10.31
N LEU A 64 29.01 -51.68 -10.84
CA LEU A 64 28.72 -51.59 -12.28
C LEU A 64 28.80 -50.15 -12.80
N ALA A 65 28.29 -49.19 -12.04
CA ALA A 65 28.39 -47.78 -12.39
C ALA A 65 29.84 -47.27 -12.37
N ARG A 66 30.65 -47.73 -11.40
CA ARG A 66 32.09 -47.40 -11.37
C ARG A 66 32.85 -47.97 -12.57
N LEU A 67 32.50 -49.14 -13.09
CA LEU A 67 33.15 -49.72 -14.27
C LEU A 67 33.08 -48.79 -15.49
N ILE A 68 32.01 -47.99 -15.59
CA ILE A 68 31.84 -46.99 -16.65
C ILE A 68 32.26 -45.58 -16.22
N GLY A 69 32.91 -45.44 -15.07
CA GLY A 69 33.38 -44.15 -14.55
C GLY A 69 32.29 -43.25 -13.96
N TYR A 70 31.06 -43.75 -13.77
CA TYR A 70 29.99 -42.97 -13.13
C TYR A 70 30.15 -42.98 -11.60
N THR A 71 30.20 -41.79 -11.00
CA THR A 71 30.16 -41.61 -9.55
C THR A 71 28.77 -41.14 -9.16
N PRO A 72 28.02 -41.92 -8.36
CA PRO A 72 26.71 -41.51 -7.87
C PRO A 72 26.74 -40.16 -7.17
N LYS A 73 25.67 -39.39 -7.34
CA LYS A 73 25.55 -38.07 -6.72
C LYS A 73 25.59 -38.22 -5.19
N PRO A 74 26.52 -37.55 -4.49
CA PRO A 74 26.51 -37.57 -3.04
C PRO A 74 25.33 -36.74 -2.53
N GLY A 75 25.02 -36.87 -1.24
CA GLY A 75 24.06 -35.99 -0.62
C GLY A 75 24.62 -34.58 -0.46
N VAL A 76 23.77 -33.56 -0.62
CA VAL A 76 24.14 -32.14 -0.63
C VAL A 76 23.51 -31.43 0.57
N ALA A 77 24.25 -30.51 1.18
CA ALA A 77 23.75 -29.65 2.24
C ALA A 77 22.80 -28.57 1.70
N ALA A 78 21.72 -28.32 2.44
CA ALA A 78 20.87 -27.15 2.20
C ALA A 78 21.63 -25.84 2.45
N SER A 79 21.19 -24.78 1.80
CA SER A 79 21.71 -23.42 1.93
C SER A 79 20.61 -22.45 2.36
N VAL A 80 20.98 -21.40 3.08
CA VAL A 80 20.06 -20.38 3.59
C VAL A 80 20.81 -19.06 3.85
N TYR A 81 20.10 -17.94 3.92
CA TYR A 81 20.63 -16.69 4.44
C TYR A 81 20.05 -16.42 5.83
N LEU A 82 20.93 -16.22 6.81
CA LEU A 82 20.57 -15.94 8.20
C LEU A 82 20.66 -14.43 8.45
N ALA A 83 19.65 -13.90 9.14
CA ALA A 83 19.65 -12.55 9.68
C ALA A 83 19.99 -12.59 11.17
N TYR A 84 21.07 -11.91 11.56
CA TYR A 84 21.48 -11.79 12.95
C TYR A 84 21.03 -10.46 13.55
N THR A 85 20.70 -10.45 14.83
CA THR A 85 20.57 -9.21 15.59
C THR A 85 21.67 -9.13 16.64
N VAL A 86 22.17 -7.92 16.89
CA VAL A 86 23.16 -7.64 17.92
C VAL A 86 22.55 -6.78 19.03
N GLU A 87 23.16 -6.78 20.20
CA GLU A 87 22.69 -6.00 21.35
C GLU A 87 22.65 -4.49 21.06
N LYS A 88 21.73 -3.80 21.73
CA LYS A 88 21.56 -2.36 21.58
C LYS A 88 22.84 -1.62 21.98
N ASP A 89 23.26 -0.67 21.14
CA ASP A 89 24.45 0.16 21.31
C ASP A 89 25.78 -0.64 21.39
N ALA A 90 25.78 -1.91 20.98
CA ALA A 90 27.01 -2.71 20.87
C ALA A 90 27.90 -2.15 19.73
N PRO A 91 29.24 -2.14 19.91
CA PRO A 91 30.15 -1.86 18.81
C PRO A 91 29.97 -2.89 17.68
N PRO A 92 30.45 -2.63 16.44
CA PRO A 92 30.39 -3.61 15.37
C PRO A 92 30.91 -4.99 15.82
N VAL A 93 30.10 -6.02 15.62
CA VAL A 93 30.35 -7.39 16.07
C VAL A 93 30.77 -8.22 14.86
N GLU A 94 31.89 -8.93 14.99
CA GLU A 94 32.29 -9.93 14.01
C GLU A 94 31.63 -11.27 14.31
N ILE A 95 30.83 -11.75 13.36
CA ILE A 95 30.31 -13.11 13.35
C ILE A 95 31.21 -13.91 12.40
N PRO A 96 32.08 -14.80 12.92
CA PRO A 96 33.03 -15.51 12.08
C PRO A 96 32.33 -16.49 11.14
N ALA A 97 33.01 -16.90 10.07
CA ALA A 97 32.63 -18.11 9.34
C ALA A 97 32.69 -19.32 10.29
N GLY A 98 31.73 -20.23 10.17
CA GLY A 98 31.56 -21.35 11.10
C GLY A 98 30.74 -21.02 12.37
N ALA A 99 30.16 -19.81 12.49
CA ALA A 99 29.21 -19.52 13.54
C ALA A 99 27.96 -20.41 13.37
N ARG A 100 27.57 -21.09 14.44
CA ARG A 100 26.54 -22.13 14.48
C ARG A 100 25.19 -21.59 14.97
N ALA A 101 24.14 -21.93 14.22
CA ALA A 101 22.74 -21.77 14.58
C ALA A 101 21.97 -23.07 14.32
N ASN A 102 20.95 -23.35 15.12
CA ASN A 102 20.15 -24.57 15.01
C ASN A 102 18.67 -24.25 14.72
N SER A 103 18.01 -25.18 14.01
CA SER A 103 16.57 -25.16 13.84
C SER A 103 15.83 -25.61 15.10
N VAL A 104 14.65 -25.04 15.30
CA VAL A 104 13.63 -25.55 16.22
C VAL A 104 12.78 -26.54 15.41
N PRO A 105 12.82 -27.86 15.73
CA PRO A 105 12.09 -28.86 14.97
C PRO A 105 10.58 -28.71 15.14
N ALA A 106 9.82 -28.96 14.07
CA ALA A 106 8.39 -29.22 14.17
C ALA A 106 8.12 -30.62 14.78
N PRO A 107 6.88 -30.96 15.18
CA PRO A 107 6.56 -32.30 15.67
C PRO A 107 6.99 -33.39 14.66
N GLY A 108 7.84 -34.32 15.09
CA GLY A 108 8.39 -35.40 14.25
C GLY A 108 9.69 -35.05 13.51
N GLU A 109 10.16 -33.80 13.55
CA GLU A 109 11.44 -33.39 12.98
C GLU A 109 12.59 -33.46 14.01
N GLN A 110 13.82 -33.54 13.53
CA GLN A 110 15.02 -33.43 14.35
C GLN A 110 15.63 -32.03 14.23
N MET A 111 16.30 -31.58 15.29
CA MET A 111 17.08 -30.33 15.26
C MET A 111 18.20 -30.43 14.21
N GLN A 112 18.32 -29.42 13.36
CA GLN A 112 19.34 -29.34 12.30
C GLN A 112 20.31 -28.19 12.58
N ALA A 113 21.60 -28.41 12.32
CA ALA A 113 22.66 -27.42 12.56
C ALA A 113 23.06 -26.70 11.25
N PHE A 114 23.30 -25.40 11.34
CA PHE A 114 23.75 -24.56 10.24
C PHE A 114 24.98 -23.77 10.65
N GLU A 115 25.93 -23.62 9.72
CA GLU A 115 27.13 -22.82 9.91
C GLU A 115 27.21 -21.70 8.87
N THR A 116 27.57 -20.50 9.31
CA THR A 116 27.85 -19.36 8.43
C THR A 116 29.00 -19.69 7.49
N SER A 117 28.83 -19.41 6.20
CA SER A 117 29.84 -19.70 5.17
C SER A 117 30.92 -18.61 5.10
N ASP A 118 30.54 -17.37 5.39
CA ASP A 118 31.40 -16.20 5.32
C ASP A 118 31.39 -15.45 6.66
N PRO A 119 32.44 -14.70 7.01
CA PRO A 119 32.40 -13.79 8.14
C PRO A 119 31.45 -12.61 7.86
N LEU A 120 30.75 -12.12 8.88
CA LEU A 120 29.83 -11.00 8.82
C LEU A 120 30.21 -9.95 9.87
N GLN A 121 30.45 -8.73 9.40
CA GLN A 121 30.47 -7.55 10.25
C GLN A 121 29.02 -7.09 10.47
N ALA A 122 28.52 -7.29 11.69
CA ALA A 122 27.16 -6.99 12.11
C ALA A 122 27.11 -5.71 12.96
N ARG A 123 26.02 -4.95 12.85
CA ARG A 123 25.81 -3.69 13.58
C ARG A 123 24.40 -3.57 14.11
N PHE A 124 24.23 -2.89 15.24
CA PHE A 124 22.93 -2.73 15.88
C PHE A 124 21.96 -1.98 14.99
N GLU A 125 22.44 -0.93 14.32
CA GLU A 125 21.65 -0.10 13.42
C GLU A 125 21.10 -0.89 12.23
N TRP A 126 21.70 -2.03 11.89
CA TRP A 126 21.29 -2.89 10.77
C TRP A 126 20.44 -4.08 11.19
N ASN A 127 20.11 -4.21 12.49
CA ASN A 127 19.24 -5.26 13.00
C ASN A 127 17.91 -5.26 12.24
N VAL A 128 17.23 -4.13 12.22
CA VAL A 128 15.97 -3.93 11.51
C VAL A 128 15.91 -2.49 11.03
N MET A 129 16.20 -2.28 9.75
CA MET A 129 16.02 -0.98 9.11
C MET A 129 14.57 -0.87 8.61
N ARG A 130 13.96 0.29 8.82
CA ARG A 130 12.57 0.56 8.42
C ARG A 130 12.50 1.65 7.35
N PRO A 131 11.54 1.57 6.41
CA PRO A 131 11.29 2.67 5.51
C PRO A 131 10.80 3.88 6.31
N ARG A 132 10.90 5.06 5.73
CA ARG A 132 10.41 6.29 6.37
C ARG A 132 8.90 6.21 6.59
N LEU A 133 8.42 6.35 7.83
CA LEU A 133 6.99 6.21 8.16
C LEU A 133 6.26 7.55 8.34
N THR A 134 7.00 8.62 8.60
CA THR A 134 6.48 9.97 8.81
C THR A 134 7.28 10.98 8.00
N ARG A 135 6.68 12.11 7.67
CA ARG A 135 7.36 13.22 6.98
C ARG A 135 6.81 14.58 7.42
N PRO A 136 7.60 15.66 7.30
CA PRO A 136 7.10 17.02 7.46
C PRO A 136 5.82 17.23 6.63
N GLN A 137 4.87 17.96 7.21
CA GLN A 137 3.58 18.22 6.60
C GLN A 137 3.70 19.37 5.60
N GLU A 138 3.24 19.14 4.38
CA GLU A 138 3.07 20.21 3.41
C GLU A 138 1.70 20.88 3.62
N LEU A 139 1.72 22.16 3.95
CA LEU A 139 0.51 22.96 4.08
C LEU A 139 0.16 23.59 2.73
N SER A 140 -1.10 23.44 2.31
CA SER A 140 -1.64 24.05 1.10
C SER A 140 -3.13 24.34 1.28
N ALA A 141 -3.74 24.99 0.29
CA ALA A 141 -5.19 25.19 0.26
C ALA A 141 -6.00 23.87 0.24
N LYS A 142 -5.37 22.75 -0.16
CA LYS A 142 -5.98 21.41 -0.21
C LYS A 142 -5.72 20.57 1.05
N THR A 143 -5.07 21.13 2.08
CA THR A 143 -4.79 20.38 3.31
C THR A 143 -6.11 20.05 4.03
N GLU A 144 -6.42 18.76 4.13
CA GLU A 144 -7.65 18.27 4.79
C GLU A 144 -7.41 17.83 6.24
N SER A 145 -6.17 17.52 6.60
CA SER A 145 -5.81 17.13 7.97
C SER A 145 -4.44 17.64 8.37
N LEU A 146 -4.29 17.91 9.67
CA LEU A 146 -3.08 18.40 10.32
C LEU A 146 -2.69 17.48 11.47
N TYR A 147 -1.39 17.38 11.73
CA TYR A 147 -0.84 16.69 12.89
C TYR A 147 -0.07 17.70 13.76
N PHE A 148 -0.43 17.82 15.02
CA PHE A 148 0.24 18.69 15.99
C PHE A 148 1.06 17.87 16.97
N ALA A 149 2.18 18.41 17.43
CA ALA A 149 3.02 17.76 18.43
C ALA A 149 2.33 17.81 19.81
N GLY A 150 2.39 16.69 20.53
CA GLY A 150 1.72 16.50 21.81
C GLY A 150 0.25 16.08 21.68
N THR A 151 -0.28 15.49 22.75
CA THR A 151 -1.71 15.15 22.90
C THR A 151 -2.52 16.25 23.59
N ALA A 152 -1.86 17.19 24.28
CA ALA A 152 -2.48 18.26 25.05
C ALA A 152 -2.68 19.56 24.24
N THR A 153 -3.21 19.46 23.02
CA THR A 153 -3.44 20.64 22.14
C THR A 153 -4.64 21.49 22.59
N ASN A 154 -5.50 20.98 23.47
CA ASN A 154 -6.76 21.62 23.92
C ASN A 154 -7.71 22.01 22.77
N LEU A 155 -7.52 21.45 21.58
CA LEU A 155 -8.41 21.68 20.44
C LEU A 155 -9.70 20.88 20.58
N LYS A 156 -10.80 21.49 20.15
CA LYS A 156 -12.13 20.87 20.09
C LYS A 156 -12.70 20.95 18.66
N PRO A 157 -13.64 20.07 18.30
CA PRO A 157 -14.45 20.28 17.10
C PRO A 157 -15.03 21.70 17.07
N ASN A 158 -15.03 22.29 15.88
CA ASN A 158 -15.32 23.69 15.55
C ASN A 158 -14.30 24.74 16.01
N ASP A 159 -13.16 24.40 16.62
CA ASP A 159 -12.16 25.43 16.94
C ASP A 159 -11.59 26.09 15.66
N PRO A 160 -11.41 27.43 15.63
CA PRO A 160 -10.90 28.14 14.47
C PRO A 160 -9.37 28.08 14.41
N LEU A 161 -8.85 27.80 13.22
CA LEU A 161 -7.43 27.66 12.92
C LEU A 161 -7.03 28.62 11.80
N LEU A 162 -5.90 29.30 11.98
CA LEU A 162 -5.22 30.08 10.94
C LEU A 162 -3.99 29.32 10.47
N LEU A 163 -3.85 29.18 9.15
CA LEU A 163 -2.74 28.47 8.51
C LEU A 163 -1.89 29.45 7.70
N TRP A 164 -0.58 29.36 7.88
CA TRP A 164 0.42 30.01 7.04
C TRP A 164 1.13 28.94 6.24
N PHE A 165 1.13 29.09 4.92
CA PHE A 165 1.94 28.29 4.01
C PHE A 165 2.68 29.21 3.04
N GLY A 166 4.00 28.99 2.89
CA GLY A 166 4.91 29.90 2.20
C GLY A 166 5.50 30.98 3.12
N SER A 167 6.39 31.82 2.59
CA SER A 167 6.98 32.97 3.30
C SER A 167 6.05 34.19 3.25
N THR A 168 4.77 34.03 3.61
CA THR A 168 3.78 35.11 3.59
C THR A 168 3.60 35.71 4.99
N GLU A 169 3.62 37.04 5.09
CA GLU A 169 3.37 37.73 6.38
C GLU A 169 1.91 37.61 6.84
N ARG A 170 0.98 37.31 5.93
CA ARG A 170 -0.44 37.11 6.21
C ARG A 170 -0.80 35.62 6.24
N PRO A 171 -1.76 35.19 7.08
CA PRO A 171 -2.31 33.85 7.05
C PRO A 171 -2.90 33.58 5.67
N SER A 172 -2.54 32.43 5.13
CA SER A 172 -2.95 31.99 3.82
C SER A 172 -4.38 31.44 3.83
N LEU A 173 -4.85 30.91 4.97
CA LEU A 173 -6.17 30.29 5.07
C LEU A 173 -6.71 30.26 6.51
N GLY A 174 -8.04 30.39 6.65
CA GLY A 174 -8.80 30.11 7.87
C GLY A 174 -9.63 28.84 7.72
N ARG A 175 -9.56 27.93 8.69
CA ARG A 175 -10.31 26.66 8.70
C ARG A 175 -10.80 26.35 10.11
N ARG A 176 -11.79 25.46 10.24
CA ARG A 176 -12.23 24.94 11.53
C ARG A 176 -11.81 23.49 11.71
N ALA A 177 -11.56 23.08 12.94
CA ALA A 177 -11.38 21.68 13.26
C ALA A 177 -12.72 20.94 13.11
N LYS A 178 -12.81 19.95 12.22
CA LYS A 178 -13.96 19.04 12.11
C LYS A 178 -13.91 17.97 13.20
N GLU A 179 -12.75 17.36 13.34
CA GLU A 179 -12.50 16.26 14.28
C GLU A 179 -11.10 16.43 14.88
N VAL A 180 -10.95 16.09 16.16
CA VAL A 180 -9.68 16.14 16.89
C VAL A 180 -9.47 14.80 17.56
N THR A 181 -8.41 14.10 17.19
CA THR A 181 -8.08 12.75 17.67
C THR A 181 -6.68 12.74 18.26
N ALA A 182 -6.56 12.42 19.55
CA ALA A 182 -5.25 12.24 20.19
C ALA A 182 -4.64 10.88 19.82
N ASP A 183 -3.39 10.88 19.37
CA ASP A 183 -2.56 9.71 19.09
C ASP A 183 -1.47 9.63 20.15
N ALA A 184 -1.82 9.03 21.30
CA ALA A 184 -0.92 8.93 22.45
C ALA A 184 0.32 8.06 22.18
N ALA A 185 0.23 7.10 21.27
CA ALA A 185 1.35 6.22 20.94
C ALA A 185 2.49 6.96 20.23
N ASN A 186 2.16 8.03 19.48
CA ASN A 186 3.11 8.82 18.71
C ASN A 186 3.27 10.26 19.23
N ASP A 187 2.76 10.54 20.44
CA ASP A 187 2.75 11.86 21.08
C ASP A 187 2.33 13.00 20.13
N ARG A 188 1.19 12.81 19.46
CA ARG A 188 0.65 13.78 18.49
C ARG A 188 -0.86 13.84 18.52
N THR A 189 -1.42 14.89 17.92
CA THR A 189 -2.87 15.07 17.76
C THR A 189 -3.18 15.23 16.27
N LYS A 190 -4.08 14.39 15.74
CA LYS A 190 -4.63 14.53 14.37
C LYS A 190 -5.84 15.46 14.43
N VAL A 191 -5.89 16.42 13.52
CA VAL A 191 -7.03 17.33 13.35
C VAL A 191 -7.49 17.25 11.91
N VAL A 192 -8.72 16.81 11.69
CA VAL A 192 -9.37 16.87 10.38
C VAL A 192 -9.95 18.26 10.24
N LEU A 193 -9.65 18.96 9.16
CA LEU A 193 -10.16 20.30 8.89
C LEU A 193 -11.54 20.21 8.22
N GLN A 194 -12.40 21.18 8.54
CA GLN A 194 -13.60 21.44 7.75
C GLN A 194 -13.12 22.01 6.42
N VAL A 195 -13.04 21.16 5.40
CA VAL A 195 -13.02 21.63 4.02
C VAL A 195 -14.38 22.27 3.80
N GLU A 196 -14.42 23.53 3.36
CA GLU A 196 -15.67 24.10 2.87
C GLU A 196 -16.22 23.10 1.86
N SER A 197 -17.34 22.48 2.22
CA SER A 197 -18.30 22.09 1.21
C SER A 197 -18.45 23.37 0.41
N GLN A 198 -18.03 23.38 -0.86
CA GLN A 198 -18.88 24.03 -1.83
C GLN A 198 -20.26 23.52 -1.44
N LYS A 199 -21.11 24.38 -0.87
CA LYS A 199 -22.55 24.14 -0.93
C LYS A 199 -22.71 23.91 -2.42
N SER A 200 -22.84 22.65 -2.84
CA SER A 200 -23.03 22.38 -4.26
C SER A 200 -24.14 23.34 -4.64
N PRO A 201 -23.93 24.25 -5.61
CA PRO A 201 -25.07 24.98 -6.14
C PRO A 201 -26.09 23.88 -6.40
N ALA A 202 -27.31 24.02 -5.84
CA ALA A 202 -28.36 23.04 -6.05
C ALA A 202 -28.27 22.64 -7.53
N PRO A 203 -28.20 21.33 -7.85
CA PRO A 203 -27.85 20.86 -9.19
C PRO A 203 -28.51 21.77 -10.23
N PRO A 204 -27.84 22.19 -11.32
CA PRO A 204 -28.38 23.14 -12.30
C PRO A 204 -29.86 22.91 -12.64
N ALA A 205 -30.30 21.65 -12.61
CA ALA A 205 -31.68 21.18 -12.57
C ALA A 205 -32.62 21.82 -11.52
N ILE A 206 -32.30 21.79 -10.22
CA ILE A 206 -33.12 22.39 -9.16
C ILE A 206 -33.21 23.90 -9.37
N LYS A 207 -32.10 24.56 -9.72
CA LYS A 207 -32.10 26.00 -10.01
C LYS A 207 -32.95 26.34 -11.24
N ALA A 208 -32.89 25.53 -12.29
CA ALA A 208 -33.72 25.68 -13.48
C ALA A 208 -35.20 25.48 -13.17
N VAL A 209 -35.57 24.44 -12.40
CA VAL A 209 -36.96 24.19 -11.97
C VAL A 209 -37.47 25.33 -11.08
N SER A 210 -36.68 25.82 -10.13
CA SER A 210 -37.03 26.98 -9.30
C SER A 210 -37.18 28.26 -10.13
N GLN A 211 -36.38 28.45 -11.18
CA GLN A 211 -36.51 29.58 -12.11
C GLN A 211 -37.84 29.52 -12.89
N VAL A 212 -38.23 28.33 -13.36
CA VAL A 212 -39.52 28.12 -14.03
C VAL A 212 -40.67 28.39 -13.06
N ILE A 213 -40.61 27.88 -11.83
CA ILE A 213 -41.64 28.14 -10.80
C ILE A 213 -41.76 29.64 -10.51
N ALA A 214 -40.64 30.36 -10.31
CA ALA A 214 -40.65 31.80 -10.06
C ALA A 214 -41.22 32.59 -11.24
N THR A 215 -40.94 32.15 -12.47
CA THR A 215 -41.44 32.80 -13.69
C THR A 215 -42.94 32.63 -13.83
N PHE A 216 -43.44 31.38 -13.76
CA PHE A 216 -44.84 31.08 -14.01
C PHE A 216 -45.75 31.34 -12.79
N SER A 217 -45.23 31.46 -11.57
CA SER A 217 -46.03 31.87 -10.40
C SER A 217 -46.51 33.33 -10.46
N ASN A 218 -45.93 34.18 -11.32
CA ASN A 218 -46.37 35.56 -11.52
C ASN A 218 -47.42 35.67 -12.65
N LEU A 219 -48.69 35.42 -12.31
CA LEU A 219 -49.81 35.42 -13.28
C LEU A 219 -50.05 36.77 -13.97
N GLU A 220 -49.74 37.89 -13.29
CA GLU A 220 -49.93 39.24 -13.84
C GLU A 220 -49.02 39.50 -15.03
N ALA A 221 -47.82 38.92 -15.04
CA ALA A 221 -46.87 39.04 -16.14
C ALA A 221 -47.36 38.35 -17.44
N PHE A 222 -48.32 37.42 -17.33
CA PHE A 222 -48.87 36.66 -18.46
C PHE A 222 -50.33 37.01 -18.79
N ASP A 223 -50.91 38.00 -18.11
CA ASP A 223 -52.31 38.44 -18.32
C ASP A 223 -53.32 37.27 -18.16
N VAL A 224 -53.04 36.39 -17.18
CA VAL A 224 -53.86 35.22 -16.80
C VAL A 224 -54.62 35.52 -15.51
N SER A 225 -55.95 35.35 -15.52
CA SER A 225 -56.76 35.55 -14.30
C SER A 225 -56.61 34.40 -13.30
N ALA A 226 -56.27 34.73 -12.06
CA ALA A 226 -56.18 33.78 -10.94
C ALA A 226 -57.54 33.20 -10.46
N THR A 227 -58.66 33.66 -11.04
CA THR A 227 -60.01 33.28 -10.60
C THR A 227 -60.57 32.01 -11.26
N THR A 228 -59.90 31.46 -12.28
CA THR A 228 -60.32 30.20 -12.90
C THR A 228 -59.82 29.00 -12.09
N ALA A 229 -60.71 28.02 -11.86
CA ALA A 229 -60.38 26.80 -11.12
C ALA A 229 -59.17 26.04 -11.70
N THR A 230 -59.00 26.07 -13.03
CA THR A 230 -57.86 25.48 -13.73
C THR A 230 -56.55 26.21 -13.42
N ALA A 231 -56.54 27.55 -13.31
CA ALA A 231 -55.34 28.31 -12.93
C ALA A 231 -54.94 28.04 -11.49
N GLN A 232 -55.90 27.95 -10.57
CA GLN A 232 -55.64 27.61 -9.16
C GLN A 232 -55.08 26.20 -8.99
N GLN A 233 -55.56 25.23 -9.78
CA GLN A 233 -55.04 23.87 -9.76
C GLN A 233 -53.60 23.80 -10.27
N VAL A 234 -53.25 24.59 -11.30
CA VAL A 234 -51.88 24.67 -11.83
C VAL A 234 -50.93 25.28 -10.80
N LEU A 235 -51.32 26.37 -10.14
CA LEU A 235 -50.51 26.99 -9.06
C LEU A 235 -50.31 26.05 -7.87
N LYS A 236 -51.30 25.21 -7.57
CA LYS A 236 -51.17 24.19 -6.54
C LYS A 236 -50.06 23.19 -6.88
N VAL A 237 -50.02 22.70 -8.12
CA VAL A 237 -48.96 21.78 -8.58
C VAL A 237 -47.60 22.47 -8.56
N LEU A 238 -47.49 23.74 -8.95
CA LEU A 238 -46.23 24.50 -8.86
C LEU A 238 -45.71 24.62 -7.42
N ASN A 239 -46.59 24.91 -6.46
CA ASN A 239 -46.21 24.95 -5.04
C ASN A 239 -45.78 23.57 -4.52
N GLU A 240 -46.44 22.50 -4.97
CA GLU A 240 -46.04 21.13 -4.59
C GLU A 240 -44.65 20.78 -5.16
N ILE A 241 -44.35 21.16 -6.42
CA ILE A 241 -42.99 21.02 -6.99
C ILE A 241 -41.97 21.83 -6.17
N ASP A 242 -42.30 23.05 -5.75
CA ASP A 242 -41.40 23.89 -4.94
C ASP A 242 -41.16 23.31 -3.53
N THR A 243 -42.16 22.65 -2.94
CA THR A 243 -41.96 21.96 -1.66
C THR A 243 -41.07 20.72 -1.80
N GLN A 244 -41.21 19.96 -2.89
CA GLN A 244 -40.39 18.76 -3.14
C GLN A 244 -38.95 19.12 -3.49
N SER A 245 -38.72 20.23 -4.22
CA SER A 245 -37.38 20.73 -4.55
C SER A 245 -36.57 21.11 -3.30
N ASN A 246 -37.25 21.58 -2.24
CA ASN A 246 -36.64 21.97 -0.97
C ASN A 246 -36.49 20.80 0.03
N ALA A 247 -37.22 19.70 -0.16
CA ALA A 247 -37.24 18.56 0.77
C ALA A 247 -36.17 17.47 0.49
N GLY A 248 -35.40 17.60 -0.61
CA GLY A 248 -34.32 16.67 -0.96
C GLY A 248 -34.76 15.30 -1.45
N GLY A 249 -36.02 15.14 -1.88
CA GLY A 249 -36.52 13.92 -2.52
C GLY A 249 -36.10 13.80 -4.00
N ASP A 250 -36.40 12.67 -4.64
CA ASP A 250 -36.14 12.44 -6.07
C ASP A 250 -37.09 13.29 -6.94
N LEU A 251 -36.66 14.53 -7.18
CA LEU A 251 -37.42 15.53 -7.92
C LEU A 251 -37.66 15.11 -9.38
N ASP A 252 -36.75 14.32 -9.96
CA ASP A 252 -36.89 13.84 -11.34
C ASP A 252 -38.06 12.85 -11.46
N GLU A 253 -38.11 11.88 -10.54
CA GLU A 253 -39.20 10.91 -10.46
C GLU A 253 -40.55 11.59 -10.20
N TYR A 254 -40.59 12.58 -9.29
CA TYR A 254 -41.82 13.32 -9.01
C TYR A 254 -42.32 14.17 -10.19
N LEU A 255 -41.40 14.84 -10.90
CA LEU A 255 -41.73 15.61 -12.09
C LEU A 255 -42.30 14.73 -13.21
N GLU A 256 -41.73 13.54 -13.42
CA GLU A 256 -42.18 12.60 -14.44
C GLU A 256 -43.49 11.91 -14.10
N THR A 257 -43.61 11.38 -12.89
CA THR A 257 -44.71 10.47 -12.53
C THR A 257 -45.95 11.21 -12.03
N VAL A 258 -45.79 12.42 -11.49
CA VAL A 258 -46.89 13.15 -10.83
C VAL A 258 -47.13 14.52 -11.48
N ALA A 259 -46.13 15.39 -11.52
CA ALA A 259 -46.36 16.81 -11.82
C ALA A 259 -46.68 17.08 -13.30
N LEU A 260 -45.86 16.59 -14.23
CA LEU A 260 -46.08 16.80 -15.67
C LEU A 260 -47.43 16.21 -16.16
N PRO A 261 -47.81 14.97 -15.78
CA PRO A 261 -49.13 14.42 -16.14
C PRO A 261 -50.32 15.26 -15.65
N GLN A 262 -50.23 15.83 -14.43
CA GLN A 262 -51.29 16.67 -13.89
C GLN A 262 -51.41 18.00 -14.63
N LEU A 263 -50.28 18.63 -14.99
CA LEU A 263 -50.26 19.87 -15.76
C LEU A 263 -50.77 19.67 -17.19
N GLU A 264 -50.43 18.55 -17.83
CA GLU A 264 -50.96 18.17 -19.15
C GLU A 264 -52.48 17.92 -19.12
N ALA A 265 -53.00 17.32 -18.05
CA ALA A 265 -54.43 17.18 -17.87
C ALA A 265 -55.13 18.54 -17.81
N GLN A 266 -54.55 19.51 -17.09
CA GLN A 266 -55.07 20.89 -17.05
C GLN A 266 -54.93 21.59 -18.40
N LEU A 267 -53.84 21.37 -19.14
CA LEU A 267 -53.67 21.90 -20.50
C LEU A 267 -54.77 21.41 -21.43
N ARG A 268 -55.10 20.11 -21.38
CA ARG A 268 -56.19 19.53 -22.18
C ARG A 268 -57.54 20.15 -21.84
N ILE A 269 -57.87 20.23 -20.55
CA ILE A 269 -59.11 20.90 -20.07
C ILE A 269 -59.16 22.35 -20.55
N SER A 270 -58.00 23.03 -20.58
CA SER A 270 -57.90 24.42 -21.01
C SER A 270 -58.18 24.59 -22.50
N LYS A 271 -57.65 23.69 -23.33
CA LYS A 271 -57.87 23.66 -24.78
C LYS A 271 -59.32 23.31 -25.11
N GLU A 272 -59.90 22.32 -24.44
CA GLU A 272 -61.30 21.90 -24.64
C GLU A 272 -62.31 22.98 -24.23
N ARG A 273 -62.00 23.78 -23.21
CA ARG A 273 -62.84 24.91 -22.75
C ARG A 273 -62.59 26.22 -23.51
N GLY A 274 -61.69 26.23 -24.49
CA GLY A 274 -61.41 27.38 -25.34
C GLY A 274 -60.72 28.56 -24.62
N TYR A 275 -59.96 28.32 -23.55
CA TYR A 275 -59.26 29.39 -22.84
C TYR A 275 -58.06 29.90 -23.65
N THR A 276 -58.22 31.04 -24.32
CA THR A 276 -57.25 31.59 -25.29
C THR A 276 -55.94 32.10 -24.67
N LYS A 277 -55.93 32.45 -23.38
CA LYS A 277 -54.70 32.88 -22.66
C LYS A 277 -54.15 31.81 -21.71
N LEU A 278 -55.02 31.00 -21.09
CA LEU A 278 -54.63 29.98 -20.12
C LEU A 278 -53.94 28.78 -20.79
N ALA A 279 -54.45 28.31 -21.93
CA ALA A 279 -53.88 27.15 -22.60
C ALA A 279 -52.44 27.40 -23.09
N PRO A 280 -52.11 28.53 -23.76
CA PRO A 280 -50.72 28.83 -24.13
C PRO A 280 -49.79 28.99 -22.94
N TRP A 281 -50.28 29.54 -21.83
CA TRP A 281 -49.49 29.72 -20.60
C TRP A 281 -49.10 28.38 -19.95
N ILE A 282 -50.04 27.44 -19.81
CA ILE A 282 -49.74 26.09 -19.30
C ILE A 282 -48.83 25.33 -20.28
N GLU A 283 -49.03 25.49 -21.59
CA GLU A 283 -48.21 24.84 -22.63
C GLU A 283 -46.74 25.30 -22.58
N ALA A 284 -46.50 26.61 -22.41
CA ALA A 284 -45.15 27.16 -22.25
C ALA A 284 -44.48 26.63 -20.96
N MET A 285 -45.21 26.61 -19.84
CA MET A 285 -44.70 26.13 -18.56
C MET A 285 -44.31 24.66 -18.59
N VAL A 286 -45.14 23.79 -19.16
CA VAL A 286 -44.84 22.36 -19.34
C VAL A 286 -43.61 22.17 -20.24
N GLY A 287 -43.48 23.01 -21.29
CA GLY A 287 -42.29 23.02 -22.15
C GLY A 287 -41.01 23.34 -21.38
N GLU A 288 -41.01 24.37 -20.55
CA GLU A 288 -39.82 24.76 -19.76
C GLU A 288 -39.49 23.77 -18.64
N LEU A 289 -40.50 23.17 -17.97
CA LEU A 289 -40.27 22.12 -16.99
C LEU A 289 -39.63 20.87 -17.60
N ARG A 290 -40.03 20.47 -18.82
CA ARG A 290 -39.37 19.36 -19.53
C ARG A 290 -37.95 19.69 -19.96
N ALA A 291 -37.69 20.93 -20.41
CA ALA A 291 -36.35 21.37 -20.76
C ALA A 291 -35.42 21.38 -19.53
N ALA A 292 -35.91 21.85 -18.38
CA ALA A 292 -35.19 21.82 -17.11
C ALA A 292 -34.89 20.38 -16.66
N ARG A 293 -35.85 19.45 -16.81
CA ARG A 293 -35.67 18.02 -16.53
C ARG A 293 -34.62 17.37 -17.45
N ALA A 294 -34.68 17.60 -18.75
CA ALA A 294 -33.74 17.02 -19.71
C ALA A 294 -32.29 17.47 -19.46
N ALA A 295 -32.09 18.70 -18.97
CA ALA A 295 -30.77 19.19 -18.55
C ALA A 295 -30.25 18.47 -17.28
N SER A 296 -31.15 18.02 -16.38
CA SER A 296 -30.81 17.27 -15.17
C SER A 296 -30.21 15.89 -15.45
N VAL A 297 -30.81 15.15 -16.39
CA VAL A 297 -30.42 13.76 -16.71
C VAL A 297 -29.04 13.67 -17.39
N ALA A 298 -28.59 14.75 -18.03
CA ALA A 298 -27.31 14.79 -18.73
C ALA A 298 -26.09 14.96 -17.79
N GLU A 299 -26.28 15.45 -16.56
CA GLU A 299 -25.20 15.69 -15.59
C GLU A 299 -24.95 14.53 -14.62
N SER A 300 -25.90 13.59 -14.49
CA SER A 300 -25.76 12.38 -13.66
C SER A 300 -24.77 11.35 -14.21
N GLY A 301 -24.19 11.58 -15.39
CA GLY A 301 -23.27 10.67 -16.07
C GLY A 301 -21.80 10.79 -15.67
N VAL A 302 -21.43 11.69 -14.75
CA VAL A 302 -20.01 11.92 -14.40
C VAL A 302 -19.79 12.03 -12.88
N ALA A 303 -19.18 10.96 -12.36
CA ALA A 303 -18.47 10.79 -11.07
C ALA A 303 -19.26 10.48 -9.80
N SER A 304 -19.13 9.23 -9.32
CA SER A 304 -18.38 8.91 -8.08
C SER A 304 -18.26 7.40 -7.84
N ASP A 305 -17.08 6.85 -8.14
CA ASP A 305 -16.56 5.67 -7.44
C ASP A 305 -16.25 6.12 -5.99
N ILE A 306 -17.23 5.96 -5.10
CA ILE A 306 -17.01 6.02 -3.66
C ILE A 306 -17.50 4.70 -3.08
N LEU A 307 -16.57 4.01 -2.43
CA LEU A 307 -16.74 2.79 -1.65
C LEU A 307 -17.90 2.94 -0.65
N GLU A 308 -19.03 2.32 -0.96
CA GLU A 308 -20.01 1.96 0.06
C GLU A 308 -19.52 0.73 0.83
N VAL A 309 -19.55 0.84 2.16
CA VAL A 309 -19.35 -0.28 3.08
C VAL A 309 -20.57 -1.19 2.95
N PRO A 310 -20.42 -2.51 2.65
CA PRO A 310 -21.56 -3.39 2.60
C PRO A 310 -22.12 -3.61 4.01
N ASP A 311 -23.42 -3.40 4.15
CA ASP A 311 -24.16 -3.83 5.32
C ASP A 311 -23.99 -5.34 5.53
N GLY A 312 -23.75 -5.71 6.78
CA GLY A 312 -23.47 -7.08 7.19
C GLY A 312 -24.69 -7.99 7.01
N ASN A 313 -24.68 -8.78 5.95
CA ASN A 313 -25.11 -10.18 5.94
C ASN A 313 -25.01 -10.73 4.51
N ASP A 314 -23.81 -11.11 4.08
CA ASP A 314 -23.68 -11.95 2.90
C ASP A 314 -22.57 -12.97 3.08
N LYS A 315 -22.91 -14.22 2.76
CA LYS A 315 -22.05 -15.39 2.84
C LYS A 315 -20.81 -15.14 1.97
N VAL A 316 -19.64 -15.06 2.60
CA VAL A 316 -18.34 -14.94 1.95
C VAL A 316 -18.23 -15.99 0.84
N SER A 317 -18.24 -15.53 -0.42
CA SER A 317 -18.08 -16.42 -1.59
C SER A 317 -16.61 -16.74 -1.76
N VAL A 318 -16.26 -17.99 -1.52
CA VAL A 318 -14.89 -18.50 -1.52
C VAL A 318 -14.29 -18.60 -2.95
N SER A 319 -15.04 -18.22 -4.00
CA SER A 319 -14.54 -17.96 -5.37
C SER A 319 -13.52 -16.81 -5.45
N ALA A 320 -13.38 -16.02 -4.38
CA ALA A 320 -12.42 -14.93 -4.26
C ALA A 320 -10.96 -15.39 -4.05
N LEU A 321 -10.72 -16.66 -3.75
CA LEU A 321 -9.39 -17.20 -3.43
C LEU A 321 -8.51 -17.51 -4.66
N GLY A 322 -9.10 -17.72 -5.84
CA GLY A 322 -8.38 -17.98 -7.11
C GLY A 322 -7.27 -16.98 -7.46
N GLY A 323 -7.62 -15.69 -7.44
CA GLY A 323 -6.68 -14.60 -7.69
C GLY A 323 -5.64 -14.44 -6.58
N VAL A 324 -6.04 -14.75 -5.33
CA VAL A 324 -5.20 -14.69 -4.14
C VAL A 324 -4.08 -15.74 -4.21
N MET A 325 -4.41 -16.99 -4.56
CA MET A 325 -3.43 -18.09 -4.62
C MET A 325 -2.39 -17.89 -5.72
N THR A 326 -2.81 -17.41 -6.90
CA THR A 326 -1.87 -17.07 -7.98
C THR A 326 -0.88 -15.99 -7.55
N SER A 327 -1.34 -15.00 -6.79
CA SER A 327 -0.52 -13.92 -6.26
C SER A 327 0.43 -14.41 -5.15
N ILE A 328 0.00 -15.34 -4.30
CA ILE A 328 0.85 -15.98 -3.28
C ILE A 328 1.98 -16.78 -3.92
N ALA A 329 1.69 -17.50 -5.02
CA ALA A 329 2.65 -18.36 -5.71
C ALA A 329 3.71 -17.61 -6.53
N LEU A 330 3.70 -16.27 -6.56
CA LEU A 330 4.72 -15.48 -7.24
C LEU A 330 6.12 -15.80 -6.67
N PRO A 331 7.11 -16.14 -7.52
CA PRO A 331 8.47 -16.40 -7.06
C PRO A 331 9.14 -15.10 -6.59
N ALA A 332 10.04 -15.22 -5.62
CA ALA A 332 10.86 -14.11 -5.16
C ALA A 332 11.77 -13.56 -6.28
N SER A 333 12.21 -12.32 -6.12
CA SER A 333 13.13 -11.66 -7.06
C SER A 333 14.45 -12.43 -7.26
N LYS A 334 14.89 -12.55 -8.51
CA LYS A 334 16.24 -13.05 -8.87
C LYS A 334 17.29 -11.99 -8.51
N THR A 335 18.33 -12.38 -7.78
CA THR A 335 19.42 -11.49 -7.35
C THR A 335 20.74 -11.85 -8.04
N PRO A 336 21.72 -10.93 -8.14
CA PRO A 336 23.01 -11.26 -8.73
C PRO A 336 23.75 -12.29 -7.86
N PRO A 337 24.59 -13.16 -8.45
CA PRO A 337 25.28 -14.19 -7.67
C PRO A 337 26.22 -13.62 -6.58
N SER A 338 26.86 -12.50 -6.86
CA SER A 338 27.75 -11.88 -5.86
C SER A 338 27.92 -10.40 -6.12
N ALA A 339 28.53 -9.70 -5.17
CA ALA A 339 28.92 -8.31 -5.31
C ALA A 339 29.87 -8.03 -6.50
N LYS A 340 30.51 -9.07 -7.07
CA LYS A 340 31.33 -8.97 -8.30
C LYS A 340 30.49 -8.84 -9.57
N HIS A 341 29.29 -9.42 -9.57
CA HIS A 341 28.33 -9.37 -10.68
C HIS A 341 27.36 -8.20 -10.56
N LEU A 342 27.55 -7.32 -9.57
CA LEU A 342 26.78 -6.11 -9.41
C LEU A 342 27.19 -5.09 -10.49
N PRO A 343 26.27 -4.59 -11.33
CA PRO A 343 26.59 -3.52 -12.27
C PRO A 343 26.96 -2.25 -11.50
N ARG A 344 28.21 -1.80 -11.60
CA ARG A 344 28.71 -0.59 -10.91
C ARG A 344 28.82 0.56 -11.90
N ASN A 345 28.21 1.70 -11.56
CA ASN A 345 28.42 2.95 -12.27
C ASN A 345 29.25 3.89 -11.38
N PRO A 346 30.51 4.19 -11.72
CA PRO A 346 31.37 5.07 -10.92
C PRO A 346 30.76 6.45 -10.65
N ASN A 347 29.97 6.96 -11.60
CA ASN A 347 29.31 8.26 -11.46
C ASN A 347 28.18 8.25 -10.41
N LEU A 348 27.58 7.09 -10.14
CA LEU A 348 26.59 6.94 -9.06
C LEU A 348 27.30 6.76 -7.71
N VAL A 349 28.35 5.95 -7.67
CA VAL A 349 29.10 5.66 -6.44
C VAL A 349 29.84 6.89 -5.89
N LEU A 350 30.25 7.82 -6.76
CA LEU A 350 30.95 9.06 -6.39
C LEU A 350 30.08 10.31 -6.56
N ALA A 351 28.76 10.17 -6.67
CA ALA A 351 27.86 11.31 -6.74
C ALA A 351 27.91 12.16 -5.46
N ASP A 352 27.52 13.44 -5.54
CA ASP A 352 27.55 14.38 -4.42
C ASP A 352 26.71 13.92 -3.21
N ASN A 353 25.69 13.08 -3.45
CA ASN A 353 24.82 12.50 -2.43
C ASN A 353 25.14 11.03 -2.11
N ALA A 354 26.23 10.47 -2.64
CA ALA A 354 26.65 9.10 -2.34
C ALA A 354 27.32 9.02 -0.97
N ASP A 355 27.10 7.93 -0.25
CA ASP A 355 27.72 7.73 1.08
C ASP A 355 29.24 7.47 1.01
N ALA A 356 29.82 7.31 -0.19
CA ALA A 356 31.24 7.00 -0.36
C ALA A 356 32.18 8.08 0.23
N LEU A 357 31.87 9.36 0.04
CA LEU A 357 32.72 10.47 0.50
C LEU A 357 32.68 10.65 2.04
N PRO A 358 31.51 10.74 2.70
CA PRO A 358 31.43 10.78 4.16
C PRO A 358 32.09 9.57 4.83
N ARG A 359 31.96 8.38 4.24
CA ARG A 359 32.64 7.17 4.71
C ARG A 359 34.16 7.25 4.59
N LEU A 360 34.67 7.76 3.46
CA LEU A 360 36.10 7.95 3.26
C LEU A 360 36.67 8.94 4.27
N VAL A 361 35.97 10.05 4.52
CA VAL A 361 36.38 11.06 5.51
C VAL A 361 36.43 10.45 6.91
N THR A 362 35.38 9.73 7.33
CA THR A 362 35.34 9.09 8.66
C THR A 362 36.37 7.96 8.82
N ALA A 363 36.71 7.25 7.73
CA ALA A 363 37.76 6.24 7.74
C ALA A 363 39.18 6.84 7.82
N LEU A 364 39.44 7.94 7.10
CA LEU A 364 40.75 8.62 7.09
C LEU A 364 40.97 9.49 8.34
N ARG A 365 39.89 9.99 8.94
CA ARG A 365 39.89 10.90 10.10
C ARG A 365 38.91 10.39 11.16
N PRO A 366 39.32 9.42 11.99
CA PRO A 366 38.48 8.85 13.03
C PRO A 366 37.94 9.89 14.02
N GLU A 367 38.63 11.03 14.20
CA GLU A 367 38.13 12.17 15.00
C GLU A 367 36.77 12.73 14.53
N TYR A 368 36.38 12.49 13.28
CA TYR A 368 35.07 12.87 12.74
C TYR A 368 34.00 11.78 12.89
N GLY A 369 34.17 10.81 13.80
CA GLY A 369 33.20 9.74 14.03
C GLY A 369 31.76 10.22 14.33
N ALA A 370 31.59 11.46 14.83
CA ALA A 370 30.28 12.08 15.08
C ALA A 370 29.66 12.77 13.85
N LEU A 371 30.30 12.73 12.67
CA LEU A 371 29.85 13.42 11.46
C LEU A 371 28.40 13.08 11.10
N TYR A 372 28.04 11.79 11.08
CA TYR A 372 26.69 11.34 10.75
C TYR A 372 25.64 11.72 11.80
N THR A 373 26.04 11.78 13.08
CA THR A 373 25.17 12.27 14.17
C THR A 373 24.93 13.77 14.04
N ALA A 374 25.93 14.54 13.63
CA ALA A 374 25.77 15.95 13.34
C ALA A 374 24.92 16.17 12.09
N TRP A 375 25.19 15.42 11.02
CA TRP A 375 24.52 15.54 9.73
C TRP A 375 23.02 15.21 9.82
N SER A 376 22.64 14.17 10.57
CA SER A 376 21.23 13.81 10.80
C SER A 376 20.44 14.86 11.58
N LYS A 377 21.11 15.78 12.28
CA LYS A 377 20.49 16.88 13.03
C LYS A 377 20.41 18.19 12.26
N LEU A 378 21.09 18.32 11.12
CA LEU A 378 21.08 19.53 10.32
C LEU A 378 19.84 19.58 9.42
N PRO A 379 18.99 20.61 9.51
CA PRO A 379 17.97 20.87 8.50
C PRO A 379 18.66 21.35 7.23
N LEU A 380 18.55 20.58 6.14
CA LEU A 380 19.29 20.84 4.89
C LEU A 380 18.43 21.44 3.78
N SER A 381 17.10 21.40 3.91
CA SER A 381 16.21 22.13 3.01
C SER A 381 15.80 23.48 3.61
N LEU A 382 15.59 24.47 2.74
CA LEU A 382 15.08 25.79 3.11
C LEU A 382 13.77 25.60 3.89
N ALA A 383 13.77 25.92 5.19
CA ALA A 383 12.57 25.89 6.01
C ALA A 383 11.58 26.92 5.45
N VAL A 384 10.49 26.45 4.86
CA VAL A 384 9.30 27.27 4.70
C VAL A 384 8.63 27.27 6.07
N ASP A 385 8.48 28.44 6.69
CA ASP A 385 7.82 28.61 7.99
C ASP A 385 6.30 28.35 7.87
N ALA A 386 5.94 27.09 7.62
CA ALA A 386 4.59 26.62 7.78
C ALA A 386 4.23 26.70 9.26
N SER A 387 3.21 27.49 9.58
CA SER A 387 2.75 27.64 10.96
C SER A 387 1.23 27.62 11.03
N VAL A 388 0.72 27.19 12.17
CA VAL A 388 -0.71 27.14 12.43
C VAL A 388 -0.97 27.72 13.81
N CYS A 389 -1.97 28.57 13.92
CA CYS A 389 -2.49 29.05 15.18
C CYS A 389 -3.90 28.53 15.42
N ALA A 390 -4.22 28.28 16.68
CA ALA A 390 -5.60 28.15 17.15
C ALA A 390 -6.06 29.47 17.75
N LEU A 391 -7.24 29.95 17.34
CA LEU A 391 -7.87 31.14 17.92
C LEU A 391 -8.70 30.69 19.13
N ARG A 392 -8.18 30.95 20.33
CA ARG A 392 -8.69 30.39 21.59
C ARG A 392 -9.94 31.06 22.12
N VAL A 393 -10.32 32.20 21.57
CA VAL A 393 -11.49 32.97 22.01
C VAL A 393 -12.43 33.16 20.84
N GLN A 394 -13.67 32.69 20.97
CA GLN A 394 -14.78 33.01 20.09
C GLN A 394 -15.72 33.95 20.85
N ALA A 395 -15.89 35.17 20.34
CA ALA A 395 -16.68 36.22 20.96
C ALA A 395 -17.67 36.80 19.95
N PRO A 396 -18.97 36.90 20.27
CA PRO A 396 -19.89 37.63 19.43
C PRO A 396 -19.64 39.15 19.53
N PRO A 397 -20.02 39.94 18.52
CA PRO A 397 -20.00 41.39 18.64
C PRO A 397 -21.00 41.90 19.69
N PHE A 398 -20.69 43.05 20.30
CA PHE A 398 -21.60 43.76 21.19
C PHE A 398 -22.93 44.07 20.50
N GLY A 399 -24.03 43.70 21.14
CA GLY A 399 -25.38 43.83 20.58
C GLY A 399 -25.96 42.53 20.00
N HIS A 400 -25.17 41.47 19.82
CA HIS A 400 -25.65 40.17 19.33
C HIS A 400 -26.84 39.61 20.13
N ASN A 401 -26.82 39.79 21.45
CA ASN A 401 -27.87 39.33 22.37
C ASN A 401 -28.84 40.44 22.81
N ALA A 402 -28.82 41.61 22.16
CA ALA A 402 -29.75 42.68 22.49
C ALA A 402 -31.20 42.19 22.29
N PRO A 403 -32.15 42.56 23.16
CA PRO A 403 -33.57 42.24 22.93
C PRO A 403 -34.04 42.87 21.62
N LEU A 404 -35.14 42.38 21.02
CA LEU A 404 -35.74 43.07 19.86
C LEU A 404 -36.17 44.48 20.25
N HIS A 405 -36.12 45.41 19.30
CA HIS A 405 -36.53 46.78 19.54
C HIS A 405 -38.06 46.84 19.68
N PRO A 406 -38.59 47.39 20.78
CA PRO A 406 -40.03 47.49 20.97
C PRO A 406 -40.60 48.62 20.11
N VAL A 407 -41.58 48.30 19.25
CA VAL A 407 -42.34 49.29 18.49
C VAL A 407 -43.43 49.85 19.40
N LEU A 408 -43.37 51.15 19.67
CA LEU A 408 -44.30 51.84 20.56
C LEU A 408 -45.42 52.53 19.74
N ASP A 409 -46.65 52.51 20.25
CA ASP A 409 -47.74 53.34 19.75
C ASP A 409 -47.69 54.78 20.31
N ALA A 410 -48.65 55.61 19.91
CA ALA A 410 -48.76 57.00 20.32
C ALA A 410 -48.95 57.19 21.84
N ASP A 411 -49.33 56.13 22.58
CA ASP A 411 -49.53 56.13 24.03
C ASP A 411 -48.35 55.46 24.77
N ASN A 412 -47.20 55.28 24.09
CA ASN A 412 -46.00 54.62 24.62
C ASN A 412 -46.21 53.14 25.04
N LYS A 413 -47.22 52.47 24.49
CA LYS A 413 -47.41 51.03 24.68
C LYS A 413 -46.76 50.24 23.56
N VAL A 414 -46.16 49.10 23.91
CA VAL A 414 -45.54 48.19 22.95
C VAL A 414 -46.63 47.53 22.09
N VAL A 415 -46.64 47.82 20.79
CA VAL A 415 -47.58 47.27 19.80
C VAL A 415 -46.94 46.24 18.87
N GLY A 416 -45.62 46.08 18.92
CA GLY A 416 -44.87 45.10 18.16
C GLY A 416 -43.39 45.12 18.54
N HIS A 417 -42.61 44.28 17.87
CA HIS A 417 -41.16 44.30 17.96
C HIS A 417 -40.57 44.27 16.55
N ASP A 418 -39.51 45.04 16.33
CA ASP A 418 -38.70 45.02 15.12
C ASP A 418 -37.21 44.85 15.47
N GLU A 419 -36.35 44.78 14.46
CA GLU A 419 -34.90 44.65 14.68
C GLU A 419 -34.28 46.04 14.91
N TRP A 420 -33.28 46.11 15.79
CA TRP A 420 -32.51 47.35 15.93
C TRP A 420 -31.77 47.68 14.63
N LYS A 421 -31.74 48.95 14.25
CA LYS A 421 -30.78 49.43 13.25
C LYS A 421 -29.42 49.63 13.89
N LEU A 422 -28.36 49.36 13.13
CA LEU A 422 -27.00 49.55 13.59
C LEU A 422 -26.75 51.02 13.94
N ALA A 423 -26.34 51.27 15.18
CA ALA A 423 -26.02 52.60 15.71
C ALA A 423 -24.79 53.22 15.01
N SER A 424 -24.13 52.45 14.13
CA SER A 424 -23.07 52.89 13.25
C SER A 424 -23.55 53.74 12.06
N VAL A 425 -24.85 53.92 11.84
CA VAL A 425 -25.36 54.76 10.74
C VAL A 425 -26.00 56.01 11.32
N LEU A 426 -25.44 57.20 11.03
CA LEU A 426 -26.07 58.48 11.30
C LEU A 426 -26.70 59.03 10.01
N ALA A 427 -28.03 59.07 9.97
CA ALA A 427 -28.77 59.79 8.94
C ALA A 427 -29.05 61.23 9.40
N THR A 428 -28.73 62.21 8.57
CA THR A 428 -29.10 63.61 8.78
C THR A 428 -29.93 64.09 7.60
N THR A 429 -31.14 64.55 7.83
CA THR A 429 -32.03 65.09 6.81
C THR A 429 -32.28 66.57 7.07
N LEU A 430 -31.94 67.42 6.10
CA LEU A 430 -32.37 68.80 6.01
C LEU A 430 -33.56 68.86 5.04
N ALA A 431 -34.72 69.29 5.51
CA ALA A 431 -35.89 69.53 4.67
C ALA A 431 -36.35 70.99 4.78
N ILE A 432 -36.74 71.57 3.65
CA ILE A 432 -37.11 72.98 3.53
C ILE A 432 -38.39 73.06 2.71
N VAL A 433 -39.38 73.76 3.23
CA VAL A 433 -40.67 73.99 2.57
C VAL A 433 -40.75 75.43 2.07
N PHE A 434 -41.11 75.58 0.79
CA PHE A 434 -41.26 76.88 0.11
C PHE A 434 -42.72 77.21 -0.15
N SER A 435 -43.05 78.50 -0.11
CA SER A 435 -44.30 79.07 -0.63
C SER A 435 -43.98 80.42 -1.25
N ASP A 436 -44.35 80.59 -2.53
CA ASP A 436 -44.13 81.82 -3.31
C ASP A 436 -42.67 82.32 -3.34
N GLY A 437 -41.72 81.38 -3.35
CA GLY A 437 -40.28 81.69 -3.35
C GLY A 437 -39.69 82.11 -2.01
N VAL A 438 -40.45 81.97 -0.92
CA VAL A 438 -40.02 82.26 0.47
C VAL A 438 -39.99 80.96 1.29
N ILE A 439 -38.95 80.78 2.11
CA ILE A 439 -38.85 79.65 3.05
C ILE A 439 -39.88 79.83 4.15
N ARG A 440 -40.72 78.80 4.37
CA ARG A 440 -41.68 78.80 5.48
C ARG A 440 -41.19 78.02 6.67
N GLN A 441 -40.54 76.89 6.42
CA GLN A 441 -40.10 75.98 7.45
C GLN A 441 -38.82 75.29 7.02
N VAL A 442 -37.89 75.17 7.95
CA VAL A 442 -36.72 74.31 7.84
C VAL A 442 -36.81 73.26 8.94
N SER A 443 -36.76 71.99 8.57
CA SER A 443 -36.65 70.89 9.52
C SER A 443 -35.30 70.21 9.35
N VAL A 444 -34.65 69.95 10.48
CA VAL A 444 -33.45 69.15 10.56
C VAL A 444 -33.76 67.93 11.39
N THR A 445 -33.52 66.77 10.80
CA THR A 445 -33.68 65.47 11.43
C THR A 445 -32.31 64.83 11.54
N ALA A 446 -31.93 64.36 12.73
CA ALA A 446 -30.82 63.42 12.88
C ALA A 446 -31.39 62.09 13.38
N ALA A 447 -30.92 60.98 12.83
CA ALA A 447 -31.24 59.65 13.28
C ALA A 447 -29.99 58.79 13.38
N ARG A 448 -29.79 58.09 14.51
CA ARG A 448 -28.72 57.10 14.70
C ARG A 448 -29.35 55.79 15.15
N GLY A 449 -29.17 54.72 14.38
CA GLY A 449 -29.91 53.48 14.63
C GLY A 449 -31.42 53.73 14.64
N ASN A 450 -32.08 53.43 15.75
CA ASN A 450 -33.52 53.67 15.95
C ASN A 450 -33.84 54.98 16.68
N GLU A 451 -32.82 55.70 17.18
CA GLU A 451 -33.03 57.02 17.79
C GLU A 451 -33.16 58.09 16.70
N GLN A 452 -34.19 58.92 16.78
CA GLN A 452 -34.42 60.03 15.86
C GLN A 452 -34.83 61.29 16.61
N ALA A 453 -34.19 62.41 16.29
CA ALA A 453 -34.58 63.73 16.75
C ALA A 453 -34.83 64.64 15.55
N THR A 454 -36.01 65.25 15.49
CA THR A 454 -36.38 66.21 14.46
C THR A 454 -36.67 67.55 15.11
N VAL A 455 -36.04 68.61 14.63
CA VAL A 455 -36.33 69.99 15.03
C VAL A 455 -36.80 70.76 13.81
N SER A 456 -37.98 71.37 13.90
CA SER A 456 -38.53 72.26 12.87
C SER A 456 -38.49 73.71 13.34
N GLN A 457 -38.02 74.60 12.47
CA GLN A 457 -37.95 76.03 12.73
C GLN A 457 -38.62 76.81 11.61
N VAL A 458 -39.57 77.68 11.99
CA VAL A 458 -40.24 78.61 11.07
C VAL A 458 -39.33 79.82 10.87
N ILE A 459 -38.99 80.12 9.62
CA ILE A 459 -38.16 81.28 9.27
C ILE A 459 -39.11 82.36 8.76
N ALA A 460 -39.47 83.32 9.62
CA ALA A 460 -40.26 84.49 9.20
C ALA A 460 -39.41 85.41 8.32
N GLN A 461 -40.05 86.04 7.30
CA GLN A 461 -39.43 86.97 6.35
C GLN A 461 -38.42 87.91 7.05
N SER A 462 -37.18 87.92 6.58
CA SER A 462 -36.10 88.63 7.24
C SER A 462 -35.43 89.68 6.33
N THR A 463 -34.91 90.73 6.98
CA THR A 463 -34.09 91.80 6.39
C THR A 463 -32.76 91.25 5.84
N PRO A 464 -32.12 91.93 4.86
CA PRO A 464 -30.87 91.47 4.25
C PRO A 464 -29.76 91.19 5.28
N GLY A 465 -29.01 90.09 5.10
CA GLY A 465 -27.89 89.67 5.96
C GLY A 465 -27.87 88.18 6.35
N THR A 466 -26.76 87.76 6.97
CA THR A 466 -26.52 86.39 7.48
C THR A 466 -27.14 86.16 8.85
N ARG A 467 -27.91 85.08 9.03
CA ARG A 467 -28.40 84.63 10.34
C ARG A 467 -27.98 83.19 10.63
N ARG A 468 -27.62 82.92 11.89
CA ARG A 468 -27.27 81.58 12.38
C ARG A 468 -28.27 81.12 13.43
N TYR A 469 -28.76 79.91 13.26
CA TYR A 469 -29.72 79.24 14.13
C TYR A 469 -29.06 77.98 14.68
N PRO A 470 -28.68 77.95 15.96
CA PRO A 470 -28.23 76.71 16.60
C PRO A 470 -29.41 75.75 16.76
N ILE A 471 -29.24 74.50 16.37
CA ILE A 471 -30.24 73.44 16.42
C ILE A 471 -29.70 72.33 17.32
N ALA A 472 -30.37 72.10 18.45
CA ALA A 472 -30.07 71.00 19.35
C ALA A 472 -30.92 69.78 18.98
N LEU A 473 -30.30 68.73 18.43
CA LEU A 473 -30.97 67.48 18.06
C LEU A 473 -30.82 66.46 19.19
N GLY A 474 -31.13 66.89 20.42
CA GLY A 474 -30.98 66.06 21.63
C GLY A 474 -29.53 65.63 21.89
N THR A 475 -29.35 64.37 22.30
CA THR A 475 -28.04 63.72 22.51
C THR A 475 -27.38 63.23 21.21
N LEU A 476 -28.12 63.23 20.08
CA LEU A 476 -27.65 62.67 18.81
C LEU A 476 -26.62 63.56 18.13
N ALA A 477 -26.90 64.87 18.04
CA ALA A 477 -26.01 65.84 17.43
C ALA A 477 -26.38 67.30 17.82
N SER A 478 -25.45 68.21 17.59
CA SER A 478 -25.73 69.65 17.49
C SER A 478 -25.50 70.08 16.05
N ALA A 479 -26.40 70.88 15.49
CA ALA A 479 -26.26 71.44 14.15
C ALA A 479 -26.36 72.97 14.19
N THR A 480 -25.75 73.65 13.22
CA THR A 480 -25.89 75.10 13.03
C THR A 480 -26.45 75.34 11.63
N LEU A 481 -27.63 75.94 11.55
CA LEU A 481 -28.23 76.37 10.30
C LEU A 481 -27.91 77.85 10.06
N THR A 482 -27.21 78.15 8.97
CA THR A 482 -26.89 79.52 8.53
C THR A 482 -27.72 79.85 7.30
N VAL A 483 -28.39 81.00 7.29
CA VAL A 483 -29.22 81.46 6.17
C VAL A 483 -28.79 82.87 5.76
N ASP A 484 -28.40 83.02 4.51
CA ASP A 484 -27.97 84.28 3.89
C ASP A 484 -29.08 84.86 3.00
N HIS A 485 -29.53 86.08 3.31
CA HIS A 485 -30.59 86.78 2.57
C HIS A 485 -30.04 87.94 1.74
N VAL A 486 -30.51 88.06 0.48
CA VAL A 486 -30.23 89.20 -0.42
C VAL A 486 -31.36 90.24 -0.40
N GLU A 487 -31.10 91.43 -0.96
CA GLU A 487 -32.11 92.50 -1.09
C GLU A 487 -33.41 91.98 -1.75
N GLY A 488 -34.55 92.27 -1.12
CA GLY A 488 -35.87 91.78 -1.54
C GLY A 488 -36.34 90.50 -0.85
N GLY A 489 -35.62 89.99 0.15
CA GLY A 489 -36.05 88.87 1.00
C GLY A 489 -35.89 87.48 0.37
N LYS A 490 -35.17 87.39 -0.76
CA LYS A 490 -34.81 86.12 -1.39
C LYS A 490 -33.58 85.52 -0.71
N VAL A 491 -33.54 84.20 -0.60
CA VAL A 491 -32.45 83.47 0.07
C VAL A 491 -31.38 83.15 -0.97
N GLU A 492 -30.13 83.49 -0.67
CA GLU A 492 -28.98 83.23 -1.55
C GLU A 492 -28.31 81.92 -1.19
N THR A 493 -28.04 81.67 0.08
CA THR A 493 -27.41 80.42 0.54
C THR A 493 -27.99 79.95 1.88
N ILE A 494 -28.17 78.64 2.02
CA ILE A 494 -28.51 77.99 3.29
C ILE A 494 -27.44 76.96 3.58
N THR A 495 -26.73 77.09 4.69
CA THR A 495 -25.70 76.14 5.10
C THR A 495 -26.09 75.46 6.40
N LEU A 496 -26.24 74.15 6.41
CA LEU A 496 -26.36 73.33 7.60
C LEU A 496 -24.99 72.69 7.90
N GLU A 497 -24.49 72.92 9.12
CA GLU A 497 -23.23 72.35 9.59
C GLU A 497 -23.46 71.51 10.84
N VAL A 498 -22.97 70.26 10.87
CA VAL A 498 -23.14 69.32 11.98
C VAL A 498 -21.77 68.94 12.57
N PRO A 499 -21.18 69.74 13.50
CA PRO A 499 -19.72 69.86 13.70
C PRO A 499 -18.96 68.66 14.32
N LYS A 500 -19.50 67.44 14.33
CA LYS A 500 -18.83 66.26 14.90
C LYS A 500 -19.11 64.93 14.20
N PHE A 501 -20.24 64.80 13.49
CA PHE A 501 -20.73 63.49 13.04
C PHE A 501 -21.43 63.52 11.68
N GLY A 502 -21.59 64.68 11.04
CA GLY A 502 -22.36 64.79 9.80
C GLY A 502 -21.77 65.78 8.80
N PRO A 503 -22.20 65.72 7.53
CA PRO A 503 -21.67 66.55 6.47
C PRO A 503 -22.08 68.02 6.61
N LYS A 504 -21.29 68.92 6.03
CA LYS A 504 -21.66 70.32 5.82
C LYS A 504 -22.46 70.40 4.52
N ILE A 505 -23.74 70.71 4.62
CA ILE A 505 -24.65 70.82 3.47
C ILE A 505 -24.89 72.31 3.21
N ALA A 506 -24.37 72.82 2.10
CA ALA A 506 -24.60 74.18 1.65
C ALA A 506 -25.50 74.18 0.39
N LEU A 507 -26.57 74.95 0.42
CA LEU A 507 -27.53 75.09 -0.66
C LEU A 507 -27.39 76.47 -1.24
N ASN A 508 -27.05 76.54 -2.52
CA ASN A 508 -26.84 77.81 -3.20
C ASN A 508 -27.93 78.04 -4.25
N PHE A 509 -28.69 79.12 -4.08
CA PHE A 509 -29.83 79.48 -4.92
C PHE A 509 -29.44 80.51 -6.00
N VAL A 510 -28.35 80.26 -6.73
CA VAL A 510 -27.86 81.17 -7.79
C VAL A 510 -28.35 80.72 -9.17
N LYS A 511 -29.41 81.39 -9.66
CA LYS A 511 -30.02 81.35 -11.00
C LYS A 511 -30.60 80.00 -11.50
N LYS A 512 -31.92 80.00 -11.76
CA LYS A 512 -32.76 79.02 -12.52
C LYS A 512 -32.67 77.52 -12.17
N SER A 513 -31.64 77.03 -11.50
CA SER A 513 -31.51 75.68 -10.91
C SER A 513 -30.68 75.78 -9.62
N PRO A 514 -31.18 75.33 -8.45
CA PRO A 514 -30.39 75.38 -7.23
C PRO A 514 -29.26 74.34 -7.27
N LYS A 515 -28.09 74.74 -6.74
CA LYS A 515 -26.96 73.83 -6.56
C LYS A 515 -26.91 73.36 -5.11
N VAL A 516 -26.78 72.07 -4.92
CA VAL A 516 -26.46 71.49 -3.61
C VAL A 516 -24.96 71.26 -3.58
N VAL A 517 -24.29 71.88 -2.62
CA VAL A 517 -22.91 71.63 -2.28
C VAL A 517 -22.92 70.79 -1.01
N VAL A 518 -22.40 69.58 -1.08
CA VAL A 518 -22.25 68.70 0.09
C VAL A 518 -20.77 68.46 0.31
N ASP A 519 -20.30 68.84 1.49
CA ASP A 519 -18.92 68.65 1.92
C ASP A 519 -18.89 67.64 3.07
N VAL A 520 -18.19 66.53 2.85
CA VAL A 520 -18.05 65.42 3.80
C VAL A 520 -16.58 65.07 3.93
N HIS A 521 -16.00 65.27 5.12
CA HIS A 521 -14.60 64.93 5.45
C HIS A 521 -13.58 65.38 4.36
N ASP A 522 -13.61 66.67 3.99
CA ASP A 522 -12.72 67.31 3.01
C ASP A 522 -12.93 66.88 1.53
N LYS A 523 -14.09 66.30 1.20
CA LYS A 523 -14.54 66.07 -0.19
C LYS A 523 -15.83 66.83 -0.48
N GLU A 524 -15.71 67.88 -1.29
CA GLU A 524 -16.82 68.69 -1.78
C GLU A 524 -17.40 68.08 -3.07
N VAL A 525 -18.71 67.80 -3.06
CA VAL A 525 -19.47 67.35 -4.23
C VAL A 525 -20.57 68.36 -4.52
N VAL A 526 -20.59 68.88 -5.75
CA VAL A 526 -21.57 69.86 -6.21
C VAL A 526 -22.52 69.18 -7.20
N VAL A 527 -23.82 69.22 -6.91
CA VAL A 527 -24.87 68.59 -7.71
C VAL A 527 -25.92 69.63 -8.11
N GLU A 528 -26.22 69.71 -9.41
CA GLU A 528 -27.30 70.54 -9.96
C GLU A 528 -28.60 69.73 -9.99
N LEU A 529 -29.63 70.16 -9.26
CA LEU A 529 -30.86 69.37 -9.14
C LEU A 529 -31.85 69.63 -10.28
N GLY A 530 -32.19 68.57 -11.02
CA GLY A 530 -33.05 68.62 -12.20
C GLY A 530 -34.56 68.41 -11.97
N GLY A 531 -35.05 68.35 -10.73
CA GLY A 531 -36.48 68.14 -10.42
C GLY A 531 -36.91 66.68 -10.14
N SER A 532 -35.98 65.72 -10.29
CA SER A 532 -36.13 64.33 -9.81
C SER A 532 -35.21 64.10 -8.61
N PRO A 533 -35.46 63.10 -7.74
CA PRO A 533 -34.51 62.74 -6.70
C PRO A 533 -33.16 62.33 -7.29
N GLU A 534 -32.08 62.94 -6.84
CA GLU A 534 -30.71 62.62 -7.23
C GLU A 534 -29.99 61.96 -6.05
N GLN A 535 -29.34 60.85 -6.33
CA GLN A 535 -28.54 60.10 -5.36
C GLN A 535 -27.08 60.12 -5.79
N PHE A 536 -26.19 60.45 -4.86
CA PHE A 536 -24.76 60.54 -5.12
C PHE A 536 -23.95 60.24 -3.85
N GLU A 537 -22.68 59.90 -4.04
CA GLU A 537 -21.75 59.69 -2.94
C GLU A 537 -20.87 60.94 -2.71
N ALA A 538 -20.69 61.31 -1.44
CA ALA A 538 -19.78 62.36 -1.02
C ALA A 538 -19.00 61.88 0.22
N GLY A 539 -17.73 61.56 0.04
CA GLY A 539 -16.90 60.95 1.10
C GLY A 539 -17.39 59.56 1.52
N ASP A 540 -17.64 59.39 2.82
CA ASP A 540 -18.24 58.21 3.46
C ASP A 540 -19.76 58.33 3.63
N ALA A 541 -20.38 59.38 3.09
CA ALA A 541 -21.82 59.59 3.15
C ALA A 541 -22.53 59.30 1.82
N HIS A 542 -23.66 58.60 1.89
CA HIS A 542 -24.61 58.50 0.78
C HIS A 542 -25.66 59.60 0.91
N VAL A 543 -25.80 60.40 -0.15
CA VAL A 543 -26.65 61.60 -0.13
C VAL A 543 -27.77 61.43 -1.14
N SER A 544 -29.00 61.61 -0.67
CA SER A 544 -30.19 61.73 -1.51
C SER A 544 -30.70 63.16 -1.41
N ALA A 545 -30.77 63.84 -2.55
CA ALA A 545 -31.27 65.20 -2.65
C ALA A 545 -32.50 65.24 -3.57
N VAL A 546 -33.52 65.99 -3.19
CA VAL A 546 -34.69 66.24 -4.03
C VAL A 546 -35.07 67.70 -3.96
N PHE A 547 -35.37 68.29 -5.11
CA PHE A 547 -35.84 69.66 -5.22
C PHE A 547 -37.05 69.74 -6.13
N THR A 548 -38.06 70.49 -5.68
CA THR A 548 -39.27 70.85 -6.42
C THR A 548 -39.59 72.32 -6.17
N SER A 549 -40.58 72.87 -6.87
CA SER A 549 -41.02 74.26 -6.66
C SER A 549 -41.58 74.54 -5.25
N ALA A 550 -41.96 73.52 -4.49
CA ALA A 550 -42.57 73.65 -3.16
C ALA A 550 -41.71 73.06 -2.02
N PHE A 551 -40.73 72.21 -2.33
CA PHE A 551 -40.02 71.41 -1.33
C PHE A 551 -38.60 71.09 -1.74
N PHE A 552 -37.71 71.12 -0.76
CA PHE A 552 -36.35 70.62 -0.87
C PHE A 552 -36.07 69.67 0.28
N ALA A 553 -35.42 68.55 0.02
CA ALA A 553 -34.81 67.74 1.07
C ALA A 553 -33.47 67.18 0.63
N VAL A 554 -32.50 67.23 1.54
CA VAL A 554 -31.24 66.49 1.46
C VAL A 554 -31.17 65.59 2.66
N SER A 555 -31.05 64.29 2.42
CA SER A 555 -30.75 63.28 3.42
C SER A 555 -29.35 62.76 3.16
N SER A 556 -28.51 62.74 4.18
CA SER A 556 -27.18 62.15 4.15
C SER A 556 -27.09 61.02 5.17
N GLN A 557 -26.61 59.86 4.78
CA GLN A 557 -26.34 58.74 5.69
C GLN A 557 -24.83 58.55 5.79
N THR A 558 -24.24 58.81 6.96
CA THR A 558 -22.80 58.65 7.25
C THR A 558 -22.62 57.41 8.11
N VAL A 559 -21.70 56.51 7.74
CA VAL A 559 -21.51 55.23 8.42
C VAL A 559 -20.15 55.18 9.12
N PHE A 560 -20.13 54.78 10.40
CA PHE A 560 -18.92 54.57 11.21
C PHE A 560 -17.95 53.56 10.55
N PRO A 561 -16.65 53.57 10.90
CA PRO A 561 -15.64 52.74 10.26
C PRO A 561 -16.00 51.25 10.24
N PHE A 562 -16.09 50.69 9.03
CA PHE A 562 -16.47 49.31 8.75
C PHE A 562 -15.45 48.26 9.19
N ASN A 563 -14.26 48.71 9.61
CA ASN A 563 -13.18 47.90 10.13
C ASN A 563 -13.10 47.88 11.67
N VAL A 564 -14.08 48.47 12.38
CA VAL A 564 -14.10 48.43 13.85
C VAL A 564 -15.12 47.42 14.34
N VAL A 565 -14.72 46.52 15.23
CA VAL A 565 -15.63 45.58 15.91
C VAL A 565 -15.49 45.71 17.42
N ASP A 566 -16.62 45.86 18.11
CA ASP A 566 -16.65 45.78 19.56
C ASP A 566 -17.15 44.39 19.95
N LEU A 567 -16.38 43.67 20.76
CA LEU A 567 -16.77 42.37 21.29
C LEU A 567 -17.78 42.51 22.43
N ASP A 568 -18.51 41.46 22.74
CA ASP A 568 -19.53 41.44 23.79
C ASP A 568 -19.02 41.84 25.19
N THR A 569 -17.75 41.56 25.50
CA THR A 569 -17.14 41.83 26.81
C THR A 569 -15.65 42.20 26.70
N VAL A 570 -14.99 42.31 27.85
CA VAL A 570 -13.55 42.59 27.98
C VAL A 570 -12.73 41.30 27.84
N TYR A 571 -11.82 41.29 26.85
CA TYR A 571 -10.84 40.25 26.59
C TYR A 571 -9.44 40.87 26.65
N ASP A 572 -8.86 40.87 27.85
CA ASP A 572 -7.59 41.55 28.18
C ASP A 572 -6.34 40.91 27.54
N LYS A 573 -6.43 39.65 27.11
CA LYS A 573 -5.34 38.92 26.44
C LYS A 573 -5.25 39.18 24.94
N VAL A 574 -6.21 39.89 24.34
CA VAL A 574 -6.16 40.22 22.90
C VAL A 574 -5.17 41.36 22.68
N LEU A 575 -4.17 41.13 21.83
CA LEU A 575 -3.08 42.08 21.60
C LEU A 575 -3.18 42.73 20.21
N PRO A 576 -2.72 43.99 20.05
CA PRO A 576 -2.41 44.55 18.74
C PRO A 576 -1.43 43.67 17.97
N ASP A 577 -1.43 43.80 16.65
CA ASP A 577 -0.66 42.98 15.69
C ASP A 577 -1.01 41.49 15.65
N SER A 578 -2.00 41.03 16.42
CA SER A 578 -2.56 39.68 16.32
C SER A 578 -3.63 39.58 15.24
N TRP A 579 -4.20 38.39 15.02
CA TRP A 579 -5.15 38.10 13.96
C TRP A 579 -6.55 37.82 14.50
N ALA A 580 -7.56 38.25 13.74
CA ALA A 580 -8.97 37.96 13.97
C ALA A 580 -9.59 37.27 12.75
N ILE A 581 -10.52 36.36 12.99
CA ILE A 581 -11.45 35.86 11.97
C ILE A 581 -12.84 36.36 12.34
N VAL A 582 -13.49 37.10 11.43
CA VAL A 582 -14.89 37.51 11.57
C VAL A 582 -15.73 36.65 10.64
N GLU A 583 -16.54 35.77 11.22
CA GLU A 583 -17.49 34.91 10.50
C GLU A 583 -18.89 35.47 10.64
N ARG A 584 -19.61 35.52 9.52
CA ARG A 584 -20.97 36.05 9.46
C ARG A 584 -21.90 34.98 8.90
N ALA A 585 -23.05 34.77 9.52
CA ALA A 585 -24.03 33.80 9.05
C ALA A 585 -24.62 34.14 7.67
N ASP A 586 -24.54 35.41 7.24
CA ASP A 586 -25.05 35.89 5.94
C ASP A 586 -23.99 35.92 4.82
N LYS A 587 -22.75 35.55 5.12
CA LYS A 587 -21.64 35.52 4.15
C LYS A 587 -20.95 34.16 4.19
N ASP A 588 -20.64 33.62 3.02
CA ASP A 588 -19.96 32.32 2.93
C ASP A 588 -18.47 32.43 3.32
N GLU A 589 -17.81 33.54 2.97
CA GLU A 589 -16.38 33.72 3.25
C GLU A 589 -16.14 34.52 4.56
N PRO A 590 -15.30 34.00 5.47
CA PRO A 590 -14.91 34.73 6.66
C PRO A 590 -13.90 35.83 6.38
N VAL A 591 -13.97 36.92 7.13
CA VAL A 591 -13.02 38.03 7.03
C VAL A 591 -11.83 37.78 7.96
N ILE A 592 -10.68 37.43 7.39
CA ILE A 592 -9.42 37.27 8.13
C ILE A 592 -8.69 38.62 8.16
N ALA A 593 -8.55 39.23 9.33
CA ALA A 593 -8.01 40.59 9.46
C ALA A 593 -6.91 40.68 10.52
N LYS A 594 -5.94 41.56 10.28
CA LYS A 594 -4.95 41.92 11.30
C LYS A 594 -5.55 42.95 12.25
N ILE A 595 -5.33 42.79 13.55
CA ILE A 595 -5.79 43.73 14.58
C ILE A 595 -4.74 44.84 14.69
N GLU A 596 -5.06 46.04 14.20
CA GLU A 596 -4.17 47.20 14.30
C GLU A 596 -4.15 47.79 15.72
N GLU A 597 -5.31 47.78 16.38
CA GLU A 597 -5.47 48.42 17.68
C GLU A 597 -6.50 47.69 18.54
N VAL A 598 -6.23 47.61 19.84
CA VAL A 598 -7.13 47.06 20.87
C VAL A 598 -7.35 48.10 21.96
N ARG A 599 -8.61 48.41 22.27
CA ARG A 599 -8.98 49.33 23.37
C ARG A 599 -10.12 48.75 24.20
N ILE A 600 -10.11 49.01 25.50
CA ILE A 600 -11.28 48.75 26.34
C ILE A 600 -12.11 50.03 26.42
N VAL A 601 -13.37 49.97 26.01
CA VAL A 601 -14.29 51.13 26.02
C VAL A 601 -15.60 50.77 26.71
N SER A 602 -16.28 51.78 27.25
CA SER A 602 -17.68 51.63 27.70
C SER A 602 -18.60 51.90 26.52
N ARG A 603 -19.54 50.98 26.25
CA ARG A 603 -20.50 51.09 25.15
C ARG A 603 -21.93 50.97 25.69
N ALA A 604 -22.82 51.80 25.15
CA ALA A 604 -24.23 51.88 25.54
C ALA A 604 -25.08 52.08 24.28
N ASP A 605 -25.46 50.98 23.63
CA ASP A 605 -26.30 50.96 22.41
C ASP A 605 -27.32 49.81 22.54
N TYR A 606 -28.40 49.83 21.75
CA TYR A 606 -29.38 48.73 21.64
C TYR A 606 -30.06 48.33 22.97
N GLY A 607 -30.22 49.29 23.88
CA GLY A 607 -30.81 49.05 25.20
C GLY A 607 -29.91 48.26 26.17
N ILE A 608 -28.64 48.05 25.83
CA ILE A 608 -27.66 47.36 26.67
C ILE A 608 -26.44 48.25 26.93
N THR A 609 -25.81 48.09 28.10
CA THR A 609 -24.60 48.83 28.47
C THR A 609 -23.55 47.89 29.02
N GLY A 610 -22.28 48.10 28.67
CA GLY A 610 -21.19 47.24 29.11
C GLY A 610 -19.81 47.78 28.76
N ARG A 611 -18.78 47.21 29.41
CA ARG A 611 -17.39 47.40 28.99
C ARG A 611 -17.03 46.34 27.96
N VAL A 612 -16.47 46.76 26.85
CA VAL A 612 -16.21 45.93 25.68
C VAL A 612 -14.77 46.06 25.20
N THR A 613 -14.31 45.06 24.45
CA THR A 613 -13.04 45.11 23.72
C THR A 613 -13.30 45.64 22.32
N ARG A 614 -12.81 46.83 22.01
CA ARG A 614 -12.82 47.42 20.68
C ARG A 614 -11.58 46.99 19.91
N LEU A 615 -11.79 46.35 18.77
CA LEU A 615 -10.75 45.99 17.82
C LEU A 615 -10.86 46.89 16.59
N LYS A 616 -9.75 47.50 16.18
CA LYS A 616 -9.61 48.11 14.85
C LYS A 616 -8.88 47.14 13.94
N LEU A 617 -9.51 46.76 12.84
CA LEU A 617 -9.01 45.79 11.88
C LEU A 617 -8.34 46.47 10.68
N ASP A 618 -7.44 45.77 10.01
CA ASP A 618 -6.76 46.25 8.78
C ASP A 618 -7.65 46.22 7.52
N ARG A 619 -8.90 45.76 7.65
CA ARG A 619 -9.89 45.68 6.59
C ARG A 619 -11.31 45.75 7.15
N ASP A 620 -12.23 46.09 6.28
CA ASP A 620 -13.65 46.17 6.58
C ASP A 620 -14.27 44.77 6.74
N TRP A 621 -15.10 44.59 7.76
CA TRP A 621 -15.89 43.37 7.98
C TRP A 621 -17.41 43.61 7.87
N LEU A 622 -17.81 44.88 7.95
CA LEU A 622 -19.14 45.35 7.58
C LEU A 622 -19.09 46.07 6.23
N THR A 623 -20.24 46.21 5.60
CA THR A 623 -20.45 46.99 4.38
C THR A 623 -21.52 48.05 4.62
N ARG A 624 -21.62 49.02 3.73
CA ARG A 624 -22.63 50.10 3.82
C ARG A 624 -24.07 49.58 3.82
N ASN A 625 -24.32 48.42 3.22
CA ASN A 625 -25.64 47.79 3.16
C ASN A 625 -26.03 47.10 4.48
N ASP A 626 -25.06 46.87 5.36
CA ASP A 626 -25.30 46.29 6.68
C ASP A 626 -25.83 47.39 7.60
N THR A 627 -27.16 47.47 7.69
CA THR A 627 -27.88 48.50 8.47
C THR A 627 -28.69 47.92 9.63
N SER A 628 -28.82 46.59 9.69
CA SER A 628 -29.62 45.87 10.68
C SER A 628 -28.75 45.13 11.69
N LEU A 629 -29.16 45.12 12.96
CA LEU A 629 -28.50 44.39 14.03
C LEU A 629 -28.53 42.88 13.81
N ALA A 630 -29.43 42.37 12.95
CA ALA A 630 -29.48 40.96 12.54
C ALA A 630 -28.12 40.46 12.04
N VAL A 631 -27.31 41.32 11.41
CA VAL A 631 -25.94 40.96 10.98
C VAL A 631 -25.06 40.58 12.18
N LEU A 632 -25.13 41.34 13.29
CA LEU A 632 -24.34 41.03 14.50
C LEU A 632 -24.81 39.75 15.19
N ARG A 633 -26.12 39.47 15.13
CA ARG A 633 -26.70 38.22 15.67
C ARG A 633 -26.19 36.97 14.98
N GLY A 634 -25.76 37.07 13.72
CA GLY A 634 -25.13 35.98 12.98
C GLY A 634 -23.60 36.02 13.00
N THR A 635 -22.98 36.97 13.71
CA THR A 635 -21.54 37.20 13.63
C THR A 635 -20.80 36.59 14.81
N THR A 636 -19.67 35.92 14.54
CA THR A 636 -18.71 35.44 15.54
C THR A 636 -17.32 35.99 15.20
N VAL A 637 -16.61 36.49 16.21
CA VAL A 637 -15.23 36.98 16.08
C VAL A 637 -14.31 36.05 16.85
N SER A 638 -13.39 35.40 16.12
CA SER A 638 -12.38 34.52 16.70
C SER A 638 -11.05 35.27 16.83
N VAL A 639 -10.45 35.27 18.03
CA VAL A 639 -9.20 35.98 18.39
C VAL A 639 -8.30 35.12 19.28
N LEU A 640 -7.16 35.66 19.70
CA LEU A 640 -6.17 35.02 20.59
C LEU A 640 -5.45 33.83 19.92
N CYS A 641 -4.58 34.14 18.95
CA CYS A 641 -3.73 33.20 18.20
C CYS A 641 -2.72 32.51 19.13
N GLU A 642 -2.91 31.23 19.39
CA GLU A 642 -1.92 30.36 20.03
C GLU A 642 -1.24 29.50 18.98
N LYS A 643 0.07 29.68 18.78
CA LYS A 643 0.86 28.91 17.81
C LYS A 643 0.96 27.45 18.25
N LEU A 644 0.56 26.53 17.38
CA LEU A 644 0.64 25.10 17.62
C LEU A 644 1.84 24.50 16.86
N PRO A 645 2.74 23.75 17.54
CA PRO A 645 3.85 23.08 16.87
C PRO A 645 3.33 21.94 16.00
N LEU A 646 3.73 21.91 14.73
CA LEU A 646 3.39 20.82 13.81
C LEU A 646 4.24 19.57 14.14
N ALA A 647 3.61 18.40 14.10
CA ALA A 647 4.29 17.11 14.09
C ALA A 647 4.53 16.63 12.65
N GLU A 648 5.30 15.56 12.45
CA GLU A 648 5.34 14.91 11.14
C GLU A 648 4.03 14.12 10.88
N ALA A 649 3.53 14.19 9.64
CA ALA A 649 2.37 13.39 9.23
C ALA A 649 2.80 11.95 8.94
N PRO A 650 1.96 10.96 9.29
CA PRO A 650 2.14 9.58 8.86
C PRO A 650 2.01 9.49 7.34
N ILE A 651 2.88 8.69 6.73
CA ILE A 651 2.79 8.31 5.33
C ILE A 651 1.81 7.13 5.24
N ASP A 652 0.80 7.25 4.38
CA ASP A 652 -0.19 6.19 4.19
C ASP A 652 0.49 4.87 3.78
N PRO A 653 0.33 3.80 4.58
CA PRO A 653 1.12 2.59 4.42
C PRO A 653 0.71 1.71 3.22
N ILE A 654 -0.47 1.95 2.65
CA ILE A 654 -1.01 1.24 1.49
C ILE A 654 -0.79 2.07 0.22
N LYS A 655 -1.17 3.35 0.23
CA LYS A 655 -0.99 4.27 -0.90
C LYS A 655 0.48 4.45 -1.27
N TYR A 656 1.37 4.43 -0.29
CA TYR A 656 2.83 4.50 -0.48
C TYR A 656 3.53 3.19 -0.12
N ALA A 657 2.85 2.06 -0.38
CA ALA A 657 3.44 0.73 -0.30
C ALA A 657 4.73 0.65 -1.14
N ILE A 658 5.68 -0.18 -0.69
CA ILE A 658 6.95 -0.38 -1.38
C ILE A 658 6.74 -1.46 -2.45
N CYS A 659 6.51 -1.00 -3.68
CA CYS A 659 6.31 -1.82 -4.87
C CYS A 659 7.40 -1.54 -5.90
N ALA A 660 7.68 -2.53 -6.74
CA ALA A 660 8.31 -2.35 -8.02
C ALA A 660 7.57 -1.27 -8.85
N LYS A 661 8.25 -0.19 -9.25
CA LYS A 661 7.70 0.77 -10.22
C LYS A 661 7.98 0.30 -11.64
N ASP A 662 7.00 0.38 -12.54
CA ASP A 662 7.12 -0.15 -13.91
C ASP A 662 8.24 0.51 -14.75
N ALA A 663 8.60 1.76 -14.44
CA ALA A 663 9.55 2.55 -15.24
C ALA A 663 11.04 2.37 -14.88
N ASP A 664 11.38 1.87 -13.69
CA ASP A 664 12.79 1.75 -13.25
C ASP A 664 13.35 0.34 -13.56
N ILE A 665 14.66 0.10 -13.51
CA ILE A 665 15.23 -1.28 -13.53
C ILE A 665 15.62 -1.72 -12.10
N GLN A 666 15.79 -0.76 -11.19
CA GLN A 666 16.22 -0.93 -9.81
C GLN A 666 15.22 -0.26 -8.86
N GLN A 667 15.10 -0.77 -7.63
CA GLN A 667 14.18 -0.23 -6.62
C GLN A 667 14.93 0.65 -5.63
N GLU A 668 14.60 1.95 -5.54
CA GLU A 668 15.09 2.83 -4.46
C GLU A 668 14.11 2.81 -3.26
N ILE A 669 14.64 2.63 -2.05
CA ILE A 669 13.88 2.63 -0.80
C ILE A 669 14.45 3.71 0.14
N GLU A 670 13.61 4.66 0.51
CA GLU A 670 13.90 5.68 1.53
C GLU A 670 13.73 5.09 2.94
N LEU A 671 14.80 5.09 3.72
CA LEU A 671 14.81 4.62 5.11
C LEU A 671 14.46 5.76 6.08
N GLY A 672 13.84 5.42 7.21
CA GLY A 672 13.36 6.42 8.18
C GLY A 672 14.45 7.13 8.98
N ALA A 673 15.70 6.70 8.84
CA ALA A 673 16.84 7.25 9.56
C ALA A 673 18.07 7.27 8.65
N LEU A 674 19.13 7.92 9.15
CA LEU A 674 20.44 7.87 8.54
C LEU A 674 21.22 6.67 9.11
N TYR A 675 21.55 5.73 8.23
CA TYR A 675 22.30 4.51 8.53
C TYR A 675 23.71 4.62 7.97
N THR A 676 24.71 4.31 8.79
CA THR A 676 26.12 4.42 8.43
C THR A 676 26.70 3.06 8.06
N GLY A 677 27.76 3.05 7.25
CA GLY A 677 28.55 1.86 6.92
C GLY A 677 27.86 0.84 6.00
N LEU A 678 26.68 1.16 5.47
CA LEU A 678 26.04 0.36 4.44
C LEU A 678 26.86 0.47 3.16
N GLU A 679 27.10 -0.67 2.51
CA GLU A 679 27.93 -0.73 1.31
C GLU A 679 27.19 -1.41 0.16
N PRO A 680 27.38 -0.93 -1.09
CA PRO A 680 27.03 -1.70 -2.27
C PRO A 680 27.64 -3.11 -2.23
N GLY A 681 26.85 -4.11 -2.61
CA GLY A 681 27.22 -5.53 -2.56
C GLY A 681 26.82 -6.25 -1.27
N ARG A 682 26.32 -5.53 -0.26
CA ARG A 682 25.80 -6.14 0.98
C ARG A 682 24.46 -6.82 0.74
N TRP A 683 24.32 -8.03 1.28
CA TRP A 683 23.04 -8.75 1.34
C TRP A 683 22.11 -8.13 2.36
N VAL A 684 20.83 -8.05 2.00
CA VAL A 684 19.73 -7.67 2.88
C VAL A 684 18.56 -8.61 2.67
N ILE A 685 17.72 -8.79 3.69
CA ILE A 685 16.45 -9.50 3.53
C ILE A 685 15.34 -8.50 3.80
N VAL A 686 14.49 -8.29 2.78
CA VAL A 686 13.30 -7.46 2.87
C VAL A 686 12.13 -8.35 3.25
N THR A 687 11.42 -8.04 4.32
CA THR A 687 10.23 -8.79 4.75
C THR A 687 9.11 -7.85 5.17
N GLY A 688 7.87 -8.26 4.98
CA GLY A 688 6.70 -7.46 5.37
C GLY A 688 5.39 -8.11 4.93
N ALA A 689 4.29 -7.47 5.28
CA ALA A 689 2.96 -7.85 4.82
C ALA A 689 2.77 -7.41 3.36
N ARG A 690 2.20 -8.27 2.53
CA ARG A 690 1.93 -8.01 1.12
C ARG A 690 0.63 -7.20 0.92
N VAL A 691 0.60 -6.33 -0.10
CA VAL A 691 -0.59 -5.54 -0.49
C VAL A 691 -0.99 -5.73 -1.96
N ASP A 692 -0.19 -6.46 -2.72
CA ASP A 692 -0.46 -6.90 -4.10
C ASP A 692 -1.46 -8.07 -4.17
N ILE A 693 -1.77 -8.70 -3.04
CA ILE A 693 -2.71 -9.80 -2.98
C ILE A 693 -4.11 -9.24 -2.76
N ARG A 694 -4.97 -9.45 -3.76
CA ARG A 694 -6.34 -8.92 -3.77
C ARG A 694 -7.37 -10.03 -3.90
N ASP A 695 -8.51 -9.87 -3.23
CA ASP A 695 -9.67 -10.74 -3.37
C ASP A 695 -10.48 -10.42 -4.65
N ALA A 696 -11.57 -11.16 -4.88
CA ALA A 696 -12.43 -10.94 -6.06
C ALA A 696 -13.16 -9.59 -6.05
N GLN A 697 -13.26 -8.93 -4.89
CA GLN A 697 -13.82 -7.60 -4.72
C GLN A 697 -12.72 -6.53 -4.84
N ASN A 698 -11.52 -6.91 -5.29
CA ASN A 698 -10.35 -6.05 -5.47
C ASN A 698 -9.82 -5.43 -4.15
N SER A 699 -10.23 -5.98 -3.00
CA SER A 699 -9.79 -5.56 -1.66
C SER A 699 -8.51 -6.30 -1.25
N ILE A 700 -7.65 -5.64 -0.47
CA ILE A 700 -6.35 -6.20 -0.06
C ILE A 700 -6.54 -7.31 0.97
N VAL A 701 -5.94 -8.47 0.73
CA VAL A 701 -5.89 -9.57 1.69
C VAL A 701 -4.80 -9.31 2.71
N SER A 702 -5.19 -8.93 3.92
CA SER A 702 -4.26 -8.62 5.01
C SER A 702 -3.63 -9.87 5.64
N GLY A 703 -2.43 -9.74 6.21
CA GLY A 703 -1.80 -10.77 7.05
C GLY A 703 -0.85 -11.74 6.33
N ILE A 704 -0.73 -11.67 5.01
CA ILE A 704 0.20 -12.51 4.26
C ILE A 704 1.60 -11.89 4.32
N MET A 705 2.49 -12.53 5.09
CA MET A 705 3.89 -12.15 5.22
C MET A 705 4.74 -12.83 4.15
N ALA A 706 5.68 -12.08 3.59
CA ALA A 706 6.69 -12.63 2.68
C ALA A 706 8.07 -12.07 3.00
N ALA A 707 9.10 -12.72 2.48
CA ALA A 707 10.48 -12.26 2.57
C ALA A 707 11.21 -12.55 1.27
N GLU A 708 12.12 -11.64 0.90
CA GLU A 708 12.94 -11.74 -0.31
C GLU A 708 14.39 -11.37 0.02
N LEU A 709 15.34 -12.15 -0.51
CA LEU A 709 16.76 -11.82 -0.44
C LEU A 709 17.05 -10.77 -1.50
N GLN A 710 17.78 -9.73 -1.12
CA GLN A 710 18.17 -8.64 -1.98
C GLN A 710 19.63 -8.24 -1.75
N MET A 711 20.23 -7.58 -2.72
CA MET A 711 21.56 -6.99 -2.60
C MET A 711 21.46 -5.49 -2.80
N ILE A 712 22.10 -4.72 -1.93
CA ILE A 712 22.22 -3.27 -2.08
C ILE A 712 23.12 -3.00 -3.29
N SER A 713 22.60 -2.28 -4.29
CA SER A 713 23.40 -1.82 -5.45
C SER A 713 24.00 -0.45 -5.23
N ASP A 714 23.34 0.42 -4.47
CA ASP A 714 23.78 1.79 -4.21
C ASP A 714 23.23 2.32 -2.89
N VAL A 715 23.94 3.28 -2.29
CA VAL A 715 23.54 3.94 -1.02
C VAL A 715 23.75 5.45 -1.15
N LYS A 716 22.67 6.21 -1.00
CA LYS A 716 22.69 7.68 -1.00
C LYS A 716 22.24 8.22 0.34
N GLN A 717 22.79 9.36 0.71
CA GLN A 717 22.37 10.12 1.88
C GLN A 717 22.04 11.54 1.46
N LYS A 718 20.75 11.90 1.55
CA LYS A 718 20.22 13.20 1.12
C LYS A 718 18.97 13.53 1.92
N PRO A 719 18.60 14.81 2.08
CA PRO A 719 17.22 15.17 2.42
C PRO A 719 16.29 14.85 1.25
N ALA A 720 14.98 14.69 1.49
CA ALA A 720 14.01 14.69 0.40
C ALA A 720 14.00 16.10 -0.22
N PRO A 721 14.30 16.24 -1.53
CA PRO A 721 14.52 17.55 -2.15
C PRO A 721 13.29 18.46 -2.15
N ASP A 722 12.10 17.86 -2.12
CA ASP A 722 10.82 18.56 -2.30
C ASP A 722 10.11 18.87 -0.97
N ILE A 723 10.72 18.56 0.18
CA ILE A 723 10.09 18.72 1.50
C ILE A 723 10.85 19.78 2.31
N PRO A 724 10.28 20.98 2.52
CA PRO A 724 10.86 22.01 3.37
C PRO A 724 11.04 21.54 4.83
N GLY A 725 12.19 21.86 5.43
CA GLY A 725 12.54 21.46 6.79
C GLY A 725 12.93 19.98 6.97
N ASP A 726 13.13 19.24 5.88
CA ASP A 726 13.51 17.83 5.92
C ASP A 726 14.96 17.61 6.37
N LYS A 727 15.22 16.41 6.91
CA LYS A 727 16.53 15.97 7.40
C LYS A 727 17.15 14.97 6.42
N ALA A 728 18.46 14.76 6.53
CA ALA A 728 19.13 13.74 5.73
C ALA A 728 18.68 12.33 6.15
N HIS A 729 18.31 11.52 5.15
CA HIS A 729 17.93 10.11 5.29
C HIS A 729 18.80 9.23 4.40
N THR A 730 18.87 7.93 4.72
CA THR A 730 19.51 6.95 3.85
C THR A 730 18.52 6.43 2.82
N PHE A 731 18.94 6.41 1.56
CA PHE A 731 18.26 5.78 0.44
C PHE A 731 19.11 4.60 0.00
N ILE A 732 18.52 3.40 -0.04
CA ILE A 732 19.17 2.22 -0.60
C ILE A 732 18.55 1.90 -1.95
N THR A 733 19.39 1.60 -2.92
CA THR A 733 18.94 1.04 -4.20
C THR A 733 19.19 -0.46 -4.16
N LEU A 734 18.20 -1.25 -4.54
CA LEU A 734 18.30 -2.70 -4.65
C LEU A 734 18.79 -3.10 -6.04
N SER A 735 19.53 -4.19 -6.12
CA SER A 735 20.10 -4.72 -7.38
C SER A 735 19.03 -5.09 -8.42
N HIS A 736 17.84 -5.47 -7.97
CA HIS A 736 16.69 -5.83 -8.78
C HIS A 736 15.42 -5.25 -8.14
N LYS A 737 14.34 -5.20 -8.92
CA LYS A 737 13.01 -4.91 -8.38
C LYS A 737 12.58 -5.98 -7.38
N LEU A 738 11.83 -5.58 -6.37
CA LEU A 738 11.11 -6.52 -5.49
C LEU A 738 10.05 -7.26 -6.31
N ALA A 739 9.89 -8.57 -6.10
CA ALA A 739 8.81 -9.30 -6.76
C ALA A 739 7.45 -8.99 -6.13
N TYR A 740 7.43 -8.61 -4.85
CA TYR A 740 6.20 -8.32 -4.11
C TYR A 740 6.02 -6.83 -3.81
N CYS A 741 4.77 -6.44 -3.54
CA CYS A 741 4.43 -5.14 -2.97
C CYS A 741 4.22 -5.24 -1.46
N TYR A 742 5.01 -4.50 -0.70
CA TYR A 742 4.94 -4.54 0.76
C TYR A 742 4.25 -3.33 1.36
N ARG A 743 3.41 -3.57 2.38
CA ARG A 743 2.82 -2.52 3.21
C ARG A 743 3.92 -1.80 3.99
N ARG A 744 3.98 -0.48 3.87
CA ARG A 744 5.14 0.33 4.28
C ARG A 744 5.48 0.23 5.77
N ASP A 745 4.46 0.24 6.63
CA ASP A 745 4.60 0.17 8.09
C ASP A 745 5.04 -1.21 8.61
N SER A 746 4.71 -2.27 7.86
CA SER A 746 5.09 -3.65 8.17
C SER A 746 6.48 -4.03 7.65
N LEU A 747 7.02 -3.28 6.68
CA LEU A 747 8.26 -3.62 6.01
C LEU A 747 9.46 -3.45 6.97
N ALA A 748 10.27 -4.50 7.04
CA ALA A 748 11.49 -4.61 7.79
C ALA A 748 12.62 -5.07 6.86
N ILE A 749 13.79 -4.44 6.96
CA ILE A 749 14.97 -4.78 6.17
C ILE A 749 16.08 -5.21 7.13
N TYR A 750 16.41 -6.48 7.12
CA TYR A 750 17.56 -7.01 7.86
C TYR A 750 18.84 -6.72 7.08
N GLY A 751 19.81 -6.01 7.69
CA GLY A 751 21.10 -5.68 7.07
C GLY A 751 22.28 -6.54 7.56
N ASN A 752 22.10 -7.26 8.66
CA ASN A 752 23.05 -8.23 9.21
C ASN A 752 22.80 -9.63 8.63
N VAL A 753 22.92 -9.75 7.30
CA VAL A 753 22.58 -10.97 6.56
C VAL A 753 23.84 -11.67 6.09
N VAL A 754 23.92 -12.97 6.34
CA VAL A 754 25.03 -13.81 5.89
C VAL A 754 24.55 -15.17 5.44
N LYS A 755 25.23 -15.73 4.46
CA LYS A 755 24.98 -17.07 3.96
C LYS A 755 25.39 -18.12 5.00
N ALA A 756 24.58 -19.17 5.11
CA ALA A 756 24.85 -20.34 5.93
C ALA A 756 24.46 -21.62 5.19
N THR A 757 25.04 -22.73 5.59
CA THR A 757 24.81 -24.05 4.99
C THR A 757 24.60 -25.09 6.07
N HIS A 758 23.83 -26.12 5.77
CA HIS A 758 23.52 -27.21 6.69
C HIS A 758 24.77 -28.06 7.00
N GLY A 759 24.87 -28.55 8.23
CA GLY A 759 25.94 -29.40 8.72
C GLY A 759 26.87 -28.70 9.70
N GLU A 760 27.62 -29.49 10.45
CA GLU A 760 28.47 -29.05 11.54
C GLU A 760 29.93 -29.48 11.30
N THR A 761 30.87 -28.58 11.56
CA THR A 761 32.30 -28.85 11.43
C THR A 761 32.79 -29.84 12.49
N ARG A 762 33.61 -30.79 12.05
CA ARG A 762 34.27 -31.85 12.81
C ARG A 762 35.77 -31.80 12.53
N GLN A 763 36.56 -31.96 13.58
CA GLN A 763 38.01 -32.11 13.49
C GLN A 763 38.42 -33.38 14.23
N GLU A 764 39.15 -34.25 13.56
CA GLU A 764 39.57 -35.52 14.14
C GLU A 764 40.94 -35.98 13.62
N VAL A 765 41.62 -36.75 14.47
CA VAL A 765 42.82 -37.50 14.12
C VAL A 765 42.38 -38.85 13.58
N LEU A 766 42.75 -39.17 12.34
CA LEU A 766 42.41 -40.42 11.69
C LEU A 766 43.38 -41.55 12.08
N GLY A 767 44.66 -41.23 12.25
CA GLY A 767 45.66 -42.21 12.70
C GLY A 767 47.10 -41.85 12.34
N ALA A 768 47.94 -42.89 12.34
CA ALA A 768 49.37 -42.83 12.06
C ALA A 768 49.67 -43.29 10.61
N GLY A 769 50.33 -42.43 9.84
CA GLY A 769 50.84 -42.75 8.52
C GLY A 769 51.98 -43.76 8.57
N ASN A 770 52.14 -44.54 7.50
CA ASN A 770 53.27 -45.46 7.31
C ASN A 770 53.72 -45.47 5.84
N ALA A 771 54.88 -44.87 5.57
CA ALA A 771 55.41 -44.72 4.21
C ALA A 771 55.75 -46.05 3.51
N ALA A 772 55.84 -47.16 4.26
CA ALA A 772 56.05 -48.49 3.70
C ALA A 772 54.76 -49.11 3.11
N VAL A 773 53.58 -48.60 3.49
CA VAL A 773 52.29 -49.13 3.05
C VAL A 773 51.77 -48.33 1.85
N PRO A 774 51.75 -48.90 0.63
CA PRO A 774 51.11 -48.26 -0.51
C PRO A 774 49.58 -48.24 -0.33
N LEU A 775 48.91 -47.26 -0.94
CA LEU A 775 47.45 -47.13 -0.93
C LEU A 775 46.85 -47.15 0.49
N GLN A 776 47.56 -46.57 1.47
CA GLN A 776 47.13 -46.56 2.86
C GLN A 776 45.75 -45.88 2.97
N GLN A 777 44.87 -46.44 3.80
CA GLN A 777 43.48 -46.02 3.92
C GLN A 777 43.12 -45.56 5.33
N PHE A 778 42.26 -44.56 5.42
CA PHE A 778 41.76 -44.04 6.68
C PHE A 778 40.27 -43.68 6.54
N THR A 779 39.43 -44.16 7.46
CA THR A 779 37.98 -43.91 7.44
C THR A 779 37.62 -42.78 8.40
N LEU A 780 36.74 -41.88 7.95
CA LEU A 780 36.17 -40.82 8.79
C LEU A 780 35.31 -41.44 9.89
N LYS A 781 35.43 -40.95 11.14
CA LYS A 781 34.76 -41.56 12.30
C LYS A 781 33.32 -41.09 12.48
N GLN A 782 32.94 -39.98 11.86
CA GLN A 782 31.59 -39.40 11.95
C GLN A 782 30.96 -39.28 10.54
N PRO A 783 30.32 -40.34 10.01
CA PRO A 783 29.57 -40.25 8.77
C PRO A 783 28.26 -39.47 8.94
N PRO A 784 27.68 -38.89 7.88
CA PRO A 784 28.22 -38.78 6.52
C PRO A 784 29.17 -37.57 6.34
N LEU A 785 30.03 -37.63 5.31
CA LEU A 785 30.78 -36.46 4.82
C LEU A 785 29.84 -35.49 4.08
N THR A 786 29.75 -34.25 4.54
CA THR A 786 28.97 -33.19 3.90
C THR A 786 29.60 -32.70 2.60
N PHE A 787 28.78 -32.60 1.56
CA PHE A 787 29.08 -31.88 0.32
C PHE A 787 28.21 -30.62 0.25
N VAL A 788 28.78 -29.51 -0.22
CA VAL A 788 28.05 -28.28 -0.52
C VAL A 788 27.83 -28.17 -2.02
N SER A 789 26.76 -27.50 -2.45
CA SER A 789 26.54 -27.25 -3.88
C SER A 789 27.67 -26.39 -4.44
N ALA A 790 28.13 -26.72 -5.66
CA ALA A 790 29.19 -25.99 -6.35
C ALA A 790 28.99 -26.04 -7.87
N PRO A 791 29.51 -25.06 -8.65
CA PRO A 791 29.36 -25.00 -10.11
C PRO A 791 30.39 -25.92 -10.80
N THR A 792 30.32 -27.21 -10.47
CA THR A 792 31.12 -28.32 -11.01
C THR A 792 30.23 -29.26 -11.82
N VAL A 793 30.83 -30.23 -12.55
CA VAL A 793 30.06 -31.22 -13.33
C VAL A 793 29.12 -32.04 -12.43
N SER A 794 29.61 -32.48 -11.27
CA SER A 794 28.82 -33.24 -10.28
C SER A 794 27.87 -32.36 -9.46
N GLY A 795 28.01 -31.03 -9.56
CA GLY A 795 27.22 -30.05 -8.81
C GLY A 795 27.60 -29.89 -7.34
N VAL A 796 28.72 -30.46 -6.92
CA VAL A 796 29.15 -30.50 -5.51
C VAL A 796 30.62 -30.20 -5.31
N GLN A 797 30.93 -29.79 -4.08
CA GLN A 797 32.27 -29.73 -3.53
C GLN A 797 32.30 -30.38 -2.14
N SER A 798 33.30 -31.23 -1.92
CA SER A 798 33.59 -31.87 -0.64
C SER A 798 34.03 -30.83 0.39
N THR A 799 33.55 -30.96 1.63
CA THR A 799 34.02 -30.13 2.77
C THR A 799 35.29 -30.68 3.42
N LEU A 800 35.80 -31.82 2.94
CA LEU A 800 36.94 -32.53 3.51
C LEU A 800 38.26 -31.80 3.26
N VAL A 801 38.98 -31.56 4.34
CA VAL A 801 40.35 -31.09 4.33
C VAL A 801 41.20 -32.09 5.11
N VAL A 802 42.12 -32.76 4.42
CA VAL A 802 43.06 -33.71 5.02
C VAL A 802 44.42 -33.03 5.17
N ARG A 803 45.01 -33.15 6.36
CA ARG A 803 46.39 -32.71 6.62
C ARG A 803 47.23 -33.88 7.12
N VAL A 804 48.41 -34.05 6.54
CA VAL A 804 49.43 -34.99 7.01
C VAL A 804 50.66 -34.21 7.43
N ASN A 805 51.10 -34.36 8.69
CA ASN A 805 52.15 -33.50 9.27
C ASN A 805 51.85 -32.00 9.10
N ASP A 806 50.59 -31.62 9.27
CA ASP A 806 50.05 -30.26 9.08
C ASP A 806 50.17 -29.69 7.65
N VAL A 807 50.64 -30.49 6.68
CA VAL A 807 50.61 -30.18 5.24
C VAL A 807 49.29 -30.63 4.66
N GLN A 808 48.61 -29.77 3.91
CA GLN A 808 47.34 -30.12 3.25
C GLN A 808 47.57 -31.04 2.05
N TRP A 809 46.80 -32.12 2.03
CA TRP A 809 46.66 -33.01 0.88
C TRP A 809 45.36 -32.66 0.16
N HIS A 810 45.33 -32.85 -1.15
CA HIS A 810 44.22 -32.43 -2.01
C HIS A 810 43.44 -33.65 -2.51
N GLU A 811 42.12 -33.54 -2.48
CA GLU A 811 41.25 -34.57 -3.04
C GLU A 811 41.35 -34.54 -4.58
N SER A 812 41.50 -35.73 -5.19
CA SER A 812 41.50 -35.96 -6.63
C SER A 812 40.34 -36.90 -6.99
N GLU A 813 39.88 -36.87 -8.24
CA GLU A 813 38.89 -37.84 -8.73
C GLU A 813 39.50 -39.22 -8.90
N ARG A 814 40.75 -39.29 -9.37
CA ARG A 814 41.48 -40.52 -9.62
C ARG A 814 42.92 -40.38 -9.16
N LEU A 815 43.50 -41.47 -8.66
CA LEU A 815 44.92 -41.52 -8.32
C LEU A 815 45.80 -41.44 -9.56
N SER A 816 45.33 -41.95 -10.70
CA SER A 816 46.06 -41.93 -11.99
C SER A 816 46.43 -40.53 -12.47
N ASP A 817 45.72 -39.51 -11.98
CA ASP A 817 45.91 -38.12 -12.40
C ASP A 817 47.01 -37.43 -11.57
N LEU A 818 47.54 -38.10 -10.56
CA LEU A 818 48.54 -37.60 -9.63
C LEU A 818 49.94 -38.13 -9.99
N GLY A 819 50.94 -37.27 -9.91
CA GLY A 819 52.34 -37.66 -9.97
C GLY A 819 52.85 -38.34 -8.69
N PRO A 820 54.03 -39.01 -8.73
CA PRO A 820 54.62 -39.74 -7.59
C PRO A 820 54.81 -38.94 -6.29
N THR A 821 54.95 -37.63 -6.41
CA THR A 821 55.22 -36.70 -5.29
C THR A 821 54.02 -35.85 -4.91
N ASP A 822 52.90 -35.98 -5.63
CA ASP A 822 51.75 -35.12 -5.41
C ASP A 822 51.04 -35.53 -4.12
N HIS A 823 50.81 -34.56 -3.23
CA HIS A 823 50.06 -34.75 -1.99
C HIS A 823 48.56 -34.86 -2.29
N GLY A 824 48.16 -35.97 -2.91
CA GLY A 824 46.79 -36.23 -3.30
C GLY A 824 46.20 -37.48 -2.67
N PHE A 825 44.88 -37.52 -2.58
CA PHE A 825 44.11 -38.68 -2.14
C PHE A 825 42.79 -38.76 -2.91
N ILE A 826 42.13 -39.91 -2.88
CA ILE A 826 40.74 -40.08 -3.35
C ILE A 826 39.85 -40.48 -2.16
N THR A 827 38.54 -40.30 -2.31
CA THR A 827 37.56 -40.76 -1.32
C THR A 827 36.69 -41.89 -1.87
N ARG A 828 36.28 -42.81 -0.99
CA ARG A 828 35.34 -43.89 -1.29
C ARG A 828 34.28 -43.93 -0.21
N THR A 829 33.02 -43.76 -0.58
CA THR A 829 31.89 -43.86 0.35
C THR A 829 31.11 -45.14 0.10
N ASP A 830 30.82 -45.88 1.16
CA ASP A 830 30.05 -47.12 1.12
C ASP A 830 28.53 -46.88 1.28
N ASP A 831 27.76 -47.98 1.32
CA ASP A 831 26.30 -47.94 1.49
C ASP A 831 25.88 -47.40 2.87
N ASP A 832 26.72 -47.54 3.89
CA ASP A 832 26.49 -47.02 5.24
C ASP A 832 26.92 -45.55 5.41
N ALA A 833 27.35 -44.89 4.32
CA ALA A 833 27.89 -43.53 4.30
C ALA A 833 29.26 -43.35 4.98
N ASN A 834 29.98 -44.44 5.25
CA ASN A 834 31.35 -44.35 5.73
C ASN A 834 32.26 -43.92 4.58
N THR A 835 32.91 -42.78 4.74
CA THR A 835 33.88 -42.28 3.77
C THR A 835 35.29 -42.69 4.16
N THR A 836 35.96 -43.41 3.26
CA THR A 836 37.35 -43.85 3.38
C THR A 836 38.23 -43.05 2.43
N ILE A 837 39.27 -42.45 2.97
CA ILE A 837 40.33 -41.76 2.25
C ILE A 837 41.36 -42.80 1.82
N VAL A 838 41.77 -42.76 0.55
CA VAL A 838 42.79 -43.64 -0.03
C VAL A 838 43.92 -42.77 -0.60
N PHE A 839 45.12 -42.95 -0.06
CA PHE A 839 46.33 -42.25 -0.49
C PHE A 839 47.03 -42.95 -1.66
N GLY A 840 48.06 -42.31 -2.22
CA GLY A 840 48.84 -42.86 -3.33
C GLY A 840 49.76 -44.02 -2.95
N ASP A 841 50.32 -44.65 -3.97
CA ASP A 841 51.26 -45.77 -3.87
C ASP A 841 52.72 -45.37 -4.16
N GLY A 842 52.98 -44.08 -4.37
CA GLY A 842 54.29 -43.53 -4.72
C GLY A 842 54.61 -43.57 -6.21
N GLU A 843 53.75 -44.14 -7.06
CA GLU A 843 53.75 -43.94 -8.52
C GLU A 843 52.62 -42.97 -8.89
N TYR A 844 51.42 -43.22 -8.37
CA TYR A 844 50.22 -42.43 -8.54
C TYR A 844 49.84 -41.77 -7.20
N GLY A 845 50.39 -40.58 -6.97
CA GLY A 845 50.29 -39.84 -5.71
C GLY A 845 51.33 -40.28 -4.66
N ALA A 846 51.72 -39.35 -3.80
CA ALA A 846 52.67 -39.60 -2.72
C ALA A 846 52.13 -40.61 -1.69
N ARG A 847 53.04 -41.39 -1.08
CA ARG A 847 52.72 -42.22 0.09
C ARG A 847 52.64 -41.36 1.34
N VAL A 848 51.79 -41.75 2.27
CA VAL A 848 51.65 -41.07 3.56
C VAL A 848 52.95 -41.20 4.36
N PRO A 849 53.61 -40.10 4.75
CA PRO A 849 54.81 -40.16 5.58
C PRO A 849 54.57 -40.85 6.91
N THR A 850 55.56 -41.60 7.39
CA THR A 850 55.50 -42.24 8.70
C THR A 850 55.45 -41.21 9.82
N GLY A 851 54.48 -41.32 10.73
CA GLY A 851 54.33 -40.43 11.87
C GLY A 851 53.27 -40.93 12.85
N LEU A 852 53.18 -40.30 14.02
CA LEU A 852 52.17 -40.59 15.04
C LEU A 852 51.06 -39.56 14.96
N GLU A 853 49.80 -39.99 14.90
CA GLU A 853 48.62 -39.11 14.87
C GLU A 853 48.71 -37.98 13.82
N ASN A 854 49.48 -38.24 12.77
CA ASN A 854 49.87 -37.21 11.82
C ASN A 854 48.85 -37.00 10.71
N VAL A 855 47.90 -37.93 10.54
CA VAL A 855 46.81 -37.81 9.57
C VAL A 855 45.59 -37.23 10.29
N LYS A 856 45.23 -35.99 9.95
CA LYS A 856 44.11 -35.25 10.52
C LYS A 856 43.11 -34.89 9.43
N ALA A 857 41.83 -34.93 9.76
CA ALA A 857 40.76 -34.49 8.88
C ALA A 857 39.93 -33.39 9.54
N THR A 858 39.56 -32.39 8.75
CA THR A 858 38.52 -31.41 9.07
C THR A 858 37.46 -31.50 8.01
N TYR A 859 36.21 -31.71 8.40
CA TYR A 859 35.10 -31.87 7.46
C TYR A 859 33.79 -31.53 8.15
N ARG A 860 32.69 -31.48 7.41
CA ARG A 860 31.37 -31.25 7.99
C ARG A 860 30.53 -32.53 7.98
N ASN A 861 29.70 -32.68 9.00
CA ASN A 861 28.71 -33.74 9.11
C ASN A 861 27.31 -33.11 9.17
N GLY A 862 26.42 -33.59 8.31
CA GLY A 862 25.06 -33.07 8.14
C GLY A 862 24.85 -32.62 6.70
N LEU A 863 23.96 -33.31 6.00
CA LEU A 863 23.58 -33.07 4.60
C LEU A 863 22.16 -33.62 4.42
N GLY A 864 21.62 -33.51 3.21
CA GLY A 864 20.38 -34.21 2.90
C GLY A 864 19.14 -33.34 2.99
N LYS A 865 17.99 -33.97 2.77
CA LYS A 865 16.69 -33.29 2.74
C LYS A 865 16.27 -32.74 4.09
N MET A 866 16.80 -33.29 5.19
CA MET A 866 16.52 -32.82 6.54
C MET A 866 16.94 -31.36 6.75
N GLY A 867 17.95 -30.88 6.00
CA GLY A 867 18.37 -29.48 6.04
C GLY A 867 17.38 -28.48 5.40
N ASN A 868 16.32 -28.94 4.72
CA ASN A 868 15.34 -28.06 4.07
C ASN A 868 14.27 -27.54 5.05
N VAL A 869 14.69 -26.73 6.01
CA VAL A 869 13.83 -26.16 7.06
C VAL A 869 13.04 -24.94 6.57
N LYS A 870 11.84 -24.74 7.11
CA LYS A 870 10.93 -23.61 6.79
C LYS A 870 11.51 -22.27 7.26
N ALA A 871 10.97 -21.18 6.71
CA ALA A 871 11.25 -19.83 7.19
C ALA A 871 10.89 -19.72 8.68
N GLY A 872 11.74 -19.05 9.45
CA GLY A 872 11.57 -18.81 10.89
C GLY A 872 11.90 -19.99 11.81
N GLN A 873 12.33 -21.15 11.29
CA GLN A 873 12.69 -22.30 12.13
C GLN A 873 14.10 -22.21 12.73
N ILE A 874 15.06 -21.55 12.08
CA ILE A 874 16.44 -21.39 12.56
C ILE A 874 16.51 -20.20 13.50
N THR A 875 16.35 -20.43 14.80
CA THR A 875 16.31 -19.36 15.81
C THR A 875 17.24 -19.59 17.01
N LEU A 876 17.84 -20.77 17.14
CA LEU A 876 18.69 -21.11 18.28
C LEU A 876 20.15 -20.81 17.98
N LEU A 877 20.74 -19.84 18.68
CA LEU A 877 22.18 -19.57 18.63
C LEU A 877 22.96 -20.64 19.42
N SER A 878 23.65 -21.52 18.70
CA SER A 878 24.52 -22.56 19.27
C SER A 878 25.90 -22.02 19.61
N SER A 879 26.50 -21.24 18.70
CA SER A 879 27.63 -20.37 19.04
C SER A 879 27.12 -18.97 19.30
N ARG A 880 27.55 -18.34 20.39
CA ARG A 880 27.20 -16.96 20.72
C ARG A 880 28.44 -16.08 20.69
N PRO A 881 28.84 -15.56 19.50
CA PRO A 881 29.84 -14.49 19.44
C PRO A 881 29.41 -13.33 20.34
N LEU A 882 30.38 -12.69 21.01
CA LEU A 882 30.10 -11.66 22.00
C LEU A 882 29.33 -10.49 21.37
N GLY A 883 28.17 -10.14 21.92
CA GLY A 883 27.32 -9.05 21.43
C GLY A 883 26.21 -9.47 20.44
N VAL A 884 26.18 -10.73 20.00
CA VAL A 884 25.06 -11.27 19.21
C VAL A 884 23.89 -11.60 20.14
N LYS A 885 22.69 -11.17 19.74
CA LYS A 885 21.46 -11.34 20.50
C LYS A 885 20.61 -12.52 19.98
N GLU A 886 20.21 -12.48 18.72
CA GLU A 886 19.34 -13.48 18.08
C GLU A 886 19.80 -13.80 16.65
N VAL A 887 19.30 -14.92 16.11
CA VAL A 887 19.40 -15.30 14.70
C VAL A 887 18.02 -15.72 14.21
N ILE A 888 17.72 -15.46 12.96
CA ILE A 888 16.50 -15.95 12.28
C ILE A 888 16.82 -16.24 10.81
N ASN A 889 16.11 -17.18 10.20
CA ASN A 889 16.04 -17.33 8.75
C ASN A 889 14.68 -16.81 8.23
N PRO A 890 14.55 -15.53 7.81
CA PRO A 890 13.27 -15.04 7.28
C PRO A 890 12.84 -15.74 5.99
N ILE A 891 13.80 -16.37 5.29
CA ILE A 891 13.58 -17.20 4.10
C ILE A 891 13.92 -18.65 4.47
N ARG A 892 13.25 -19.62 3.86
CA ARG A 892 13.48 -21.04 4.11
C ARG A 892 14.89 -21.48 3.68
N ALA A 893 15.39 -22.56 4.30
CA ALA A 893 16.57 -23.26 3.79
C ALA A 893 16.13 -24.23 2.69
N SER A 894 16.94 -24.35 1.64
CA SER A 894 16.60 -25.21 0.51
C SER A 894 17.82 -25.76 -0.23
N GLY A 895 17.58 -26.69 -1.16
CA GLY A 895 18.60 -27.32 -2.00
C GLY A 895 19.35 -28.48 -1.35
N GLY A 896 18.98 -28.87 -0.12
CA GLY A 896 19.50 -30.08 0.51
C GLY A 896 18.89 -31.32 -0.11
N ALA A 897 19.71 -32.34 -0.37
CA ALA A 897 19.28 -33.57 -1.05
C ALA A 897 20.06 -34.77 -0.53
N ASP A 898 19.37 -35.89 -0.38
CA ASP A 898 20.01 -37.14 0.02
C ASP A 898 20.86 -37.71 -1.13
N ARG A 899 21.71 -38.68 -0.81
CA ARG A 899 22.53 -39.37 -1.80
C ARG A 899 21.65 -40.10 -2.81
N GLU A 900 22.16 -40.24 -4.03
CA GLU A 900 21.44 -40.93 -5.10
C GLU A 900 21.10 -42.38 -4.72
N ASN A 901 19.84 -42.78 -4.83
CA ASN A 901 19.38 -44.13 -4.51
C ASN A 901 19.70 -45.13 -5.65
N ARG A 902 19.45 -46.43 -5.44
CA ARG A 902 19.81 -47.50 -6.40
C ARG A 902 19.15 -47.27 -7.77
N ASP A 903 17.86 -46.94 -7.77
CA ASP A 903 17.06 -46.85 -8.99
C ASP A 903 17.38 -45.57 -9.76
N GLN A 904 17.71 -44.48 -9.05
CA GLN A 904 18.26 -43.27 -9.63
C GLN A 904 19.61 -43.53 -10.34
N ILE A 905 20.54 -44.25 -9.71
CA ILE A 905 21.84 -44.60 -10.34
C ILE A 905 21.62 -45.39 -11.63
N ARG A 906 20.69 -46.36 -11.61
CA ARG A 906 20.36 -47.16 -12.80
C ARG A 906 19.93 -46.29 -13.98
N ASN A 907 19.19 -45.22 -13.70
CA ASN A 907 18.65 -44.31 -14.72
C ASN A 907 19.67 -43.24 -15.15
N ASN A 908 20.48 -42.73 -14.23
CA ASN A 908 21.38 -41.60 -14.49
C ASN A 908 22.75 -42.03 -15.01
N ALA A 909 23.26 -43.20 -14.63
CA ALA A 909 24.59 -43.65 -15.06
C ALA A 909 24.75 -43.74 -16.59
N PRO A 910 23.75 -44.21 -17.37
CA PRO A 910 23.82 -44.14 -18.84
C PRO A 910 23.81 -42.71 -19.40
N LEU A 911 23.09 -41.78 -18.76
CA LEU A 911 22.97 -40.38 -19.21
C LEU A 911 24.30 -39.63 -19.09
N ALA A 912 25.04 -39.89 -18.01
CA ALA A 912 26.35 -39.27 -17.79
C ALA A 912 27.37 -39.58 -18.91
N LEU A 913 27.26 -40.74 -19.57
CA LEU A 913 28.13 -41.10 -20.70
C LEU A 913 27.78 -40.36 -22.00
N LEU A 914 26.53 -39.88 -22.14
CA LEU A 914 26.07 -39.24 -23.37
C LEU A 914 26.47 -37.76 -23.45
N ALA A 915 26.60 -37.07 -22.30
CA ALA A 915 26.83 -35.63 -22.25
C ALA A 915 28.32 -35.21 -22.34
N LEU A 916 29.28 -36.11 -22.11
CA LEU A 916 30.74 -35.89 -22.25
C LEU A 916 31.26 -34.52 -21.72
N ASP A 917 30.74 -34.08 -20.58
CA ASP A 917 31.09 -32.83 -19.87
C ASP A 917 30.98 -31.52 -20.69
N ARG A 918 30.23 -31.53 -21.81
CA ARG A 918 29.97 -30.34 -22.64
C ARG A 918 28.53 -30.28 -23.14
N LEU A 919 27.89 -29.13 -23.01
CA LEU A 919 26.48 -28.95 -23.36
C LEU A 919 26.33 -28.33 -24.75
N VAL A 920 25.84 -29.10 -25.72
CA VAL A 920 25.68 -28.67 -27.11
C VAL A 920 24.23 -28.75 -27.58
N SER A 921 23.63 -29.93 -27.42
CA SER A 921 22.23 -30.19 -27.76
C SER A 921 21.31 -29.71 -26.63
N THR A 922 20.02 -29.50 -26.91
CA THR A 922 19.05 -29.18 -25.84
C THR A 922 18.91 -30.31 -24.83
N VAL A 923 19.04 -31.55 -25.29
CA VAL A 923 18.95 -32.73 -24.43
C VAL A 923 20.10 -32.76 -23.44
N ASP A 924 21.30 -32.33 -23.86
CA ASP A 924 22.49 -32.27 -22.99
C ASP A 924 22.25 -31.38 -21.77
N TYR A 925 21.51 -30.26 -21.92
CA TYR A 925 21.17 -29.38 -20.79
C TYR A 925 20.25 -30.08 -19.77
N ALA A 926 19.31 -30.92 -20.24
CA ALA A 926 18.45 -31.69 -19.35
C ALA A 926 19.24 -32.82 -18.66
N ASP A 927 20.05 -33.57 -19.41
CA ASP A 927 20.83 -34.69 -18.88
C ASP A 927 21.89 -34.22 -17.88
N PHE A 928 22.56 -33.09 -18.18
CA PHE A 928 23.47 -32.43 -17.25
C PHE A 928 22.75 -31.96 -15.99
N ALA A 929 21.63 -31.26 -16.12
CA ALA A 929 20.88 -30.81 -14.95
C ALA A 929 20.38 -32.00 -14.11
N ARG A 930 19.98 -33.13 -14.72
CA ARG A 930 19.55 -34.35 -14.01
C ARG A 930 20.69 -35.06 -13.27
N THR A 931 21.92 -34.95 -13.77
CA THR A 931 23.13 -35.49 -13.13
C THR A 931 23.76 -34.53 -12.12
N PHE A 932 23.29 -33.28 -12.05
CA PHE A 932 23.68 -32.31 -11.02
C PHE A 932 23.11 -32.71 -9.65
N ALA A 933 23.95 -32.81 -8.62
CA ALA A 933 23.49 -33.19 -7.29
C ALA A 933 22.49 -32.16 -6.70
N GLY A 934 21.43 -32.65 -6.08
CA GLY A 934 20.29 -31.82 -5.65
C GLY A 934 19.12 -31.81 -6.64
N ILE A 935 19.35 -32.19 -7.89
CA ILE A 935 18.30 -32.31 -8.92
C ILE A 935 17.95 -33.78 -9.15
N SER A 936 16.66 -34.10 -9.24
CA SER A 936 16.19 -35.45 -9.58
C SER A 936 15.68 -35.53 -11.01
N LYS A 937 15.00 -34.48 -11.50
CA LYS A 937 14.47 -34.42 -12.85
C LYS A 937 14.80 -33.11 -13.50
N ALA A 938 15.01 -33.19 -14.81
CA ALA A 938 15.18 -32.02 -15.63
C ALA A 938 14.60 -32.27 -17.03
N ALA A 939 14.11 -31.20 -17.64
CA ALA A 939 13.68 -31.16 -19.02
C ALA A 939 14.20 -29.87 -19.64
N ALA A 940 14.50 -29.88 -20.94
CA ALA A 940 14.99 -28.71 -21.64
C ALA A 940 14.32 -28.55 -23.00
N GLY A 941 14.02 -27.31 -23.35
CA GLY A 941 13.38 -26.97 -24.61
C GLY A 941 13.90 -25.65 -25.16
N ARG A 942 13.73 -25.42 -26.47
CA ARG A 942 14.03 -24.13 -27.10
C ARG A 942 12.77 -23.30 -27.23
N ARG A 943 12.86 -22.04 -26.80
CA ARG A 943 11.84 -21.02 -27.05
C ARG A 943 12.38 -19.99 -28.04
N PRO A 944 11.73 -19.77 -29.18
CA PRO A 944 12.13 -18.72 -30.10
C PRO A 944 11.93 -17.32 -29.48
N THR A 945 12.84 -16.41 -29.77
CA THR A 945 12.74 -14.97 -29.49
C THR A 945 12.78 -14.20 -30.81
N ALA A 946 12.63 -12.88 -30.78
CA ALA A 946 12.62 -12.07 -32.01
C ALA A 946 13.88 -12.25 -32.88
N HIS A 947 15.04 -12.52 -32.26
CA HIS A 947 16.35 -12.55 -32.96
C HIS A 947 17.22 -13.79 -32.63
N ALA A 948 16.76 -14.68 -31.74
CA ALA A 948 17.51 -15.85 -31.29
C ALA A 948 16.58 -16.93 -30.71
N PHE A 949 17.12 -17.92 -30.00
CA PHE A 949 16.35 -18.81 -29.14
C PHE A 949 16.92 -18.77 -27.71
N VAL A 950 16.06 -19.02 -26.73
CA VAL A 950 16.43 -19.23 -25.32
C VAL A 950 16.32 -20.72 -25.05
N VAL A 951 17.30 -21.29 -24.35
CA VAL A 951 17.18 -22.65 -23.81
C VAL A 951 16.51 -22.55 -22.45
N LYS A 952 15.27 -23.04 -22.36
CA LYS A 952 14.53 -23.15 -21.10
C LYS A 952 14.87 -24.49 -20.48
N VAL A 953 15.45 -24.49 -19.28
CA VAL A 953 15.76 -25.68 -18.50
C VAL A 953 14.82 -25.71 -17.30
N ILE A 954 14.03 -26.76 -17.17
CA ILE A 954 13.08 -26.98 -16.09
C ILE A 954 13.67 -28.03 -15.17
N VAL A 955 13.68 -27.77 -13.87
CA VAL A 955 14.26 -28.68 -12.87
C VAL A 955 13.34 -28.97 -11.71
N ALA A 956 13.46 -30.17 -11.16
CA ALA A 956 12.82 -30.60 -9.91
C ALA A 956 13.89 -31.06 -8.91
N GLY A 957 13.77 -30.61 -7.66
CA GLY A 957 14.66 -31.03 -6.59
C GLY A 957 14.58 -32.54 -6.32
N ALA A 958 15.60 -33.08 -5.65
CA ALA A 958 15.58 -34.46 -5.16
C ALA A 958 14.41 -34.68 -4.21
N ASP A 959 13.69 -35.80 -4.37
CA ASP A 959 12.44 -36.11 -3.65
C ASP A 959 11.40 -34.97 -3.71
N ASP A 960 11.47 -34.16 -4.77
CA ASP A 960 10.68 -32.96 -4.95
C ASP A 960 10.88 -31.86 -3.90
N ALA A 961 12.07 -31.83 -3.29
CA ALA A 961 12.45 -30.80 -2.34
C ALA A 961 12.35 -29.39 -2.98
N PRO A 962 11.90 -28.38 -2.21
CA PRO A 962 11.81 -27.01 -2.71
C PRO A 962 13.19 -26.49 -3.11
N ILE A 963 13.23 -25.70 -4.19
CA ILE A 963 14.43 -24.99 -4.65
C ILE A 963 14.13 -23.50 -4.61
N GLU A 964 14.71 -22.79 -3.64
CA GLU A 964 14.68 -21.33 -3.65
C GLU A 964 15.60 -20.78 -4.74
N VAL A 965 15.13 -19.75 -5.43
CA VAL A 965 15.91 -19.02 -6.45
C VAL A 965 17.18 -18.41 -5.86
N SER A 966 17.14 -18.07 -4.56
CA SER A 966 18.28 -17.55 -3.80
C SER A 966 19.26 -18.63 -3.31
N SER A 967 18.92 -19.91 -3.46
CA SER A 967 19.73 -21.02 -2.96
C SER A 967 21.00 -21.24 -3.78
N ASP A 968 21.99 -21.85 -3.14
CA ASP A 968 23.22 -22.26 -3.82
C ASP A 968 22.97 -23.26 -4.93
N LEU A 969 22.05 -24.21 -4.73
CA LEU A 969 21.70 -25.22 -5.73
C LEU A 969 21.26 -24.56 -7.04
N TYR A 970 20.32 -23.62 -6.97
CA TYR A 970 19.81 -22.93 -8.15
C TYR A 970 20.92 -22.16 -8.87
N ARG A 971 21.68 -21.36 -8.10
CA ARG A 971 22.71 -20.47 -8.65
C ARG A 971 23.90 -21.22 -9.22
N ASN A 972 24.39 -22.24 -8.52
CA ASN A 972 25.52 -23.04 -8.99
C ASN A 972 25.14 -23.90 -10.19
N LEU A 973 23.89 -24.35 -10.30
CA LEU A 973 23.41 -25.01 -11.50
C LEU A 973 23.36 -24.03 -12.68
N GLU A 974 22.81 -22.83 -12.49
CA GLU A 974 22.82 -21.78 -13.52
C GLU A 974 24.25 -21.45 -13.99
N ASP A 975 25.17 -21.24 -13.05
CA ASP A 975 26.59 -21.00 -13.34
C ASP A 975 27.23 -22.19 -14.07
N ALA A 976 26.91 -23.43 -13.68
CA ALA A 976 27.43 -24.64 -14.32
C ALA A 976 26.91 -24.79 -15.76
N LEU A 977 25.62 -24.54 -15.99
CA LEU A 977 25.03 -24.59 -17.34
C LEU A 977 25.70 -23.57 -18.27
N HIS A 978 26.04 -22.38 -17.78
CA HIS A 978 26.81 -21.40 -18.55
C HIS A 978 28.28 -21.78 -18.76
N ARG A 979 28.92 -22.39 -17.74
CA ARG A 979 30.33 -22.76 -17.77
C ARG A 979 30.62 -23.94 -18.71
N PHE A 980 29.75 -24.94 -18.70
CA PHE A 980 29.92 -26.18 -19.50
C PHE A 980 29.13 -26.14 -20.82
N GLY A 981 28.24 -25.15 -20.99
CA GLY A 981 27.53 -24.87 -22.24
C GLY A 981 28.14 -23.72 -23.05
N ASP A 982 27.32 -23.09 -23.88
CA ASP A 982 27.70 -21.88 -24.62
C ASP A 982 27.49 -20.64 -23.71
N PRO A 983 28.56 -19.90 -23.35
CA PRO A 983 28.45 -18.75 -22.44
C PRO A 983 27.56 -17.61 -22.96
N TYR A 984 27.34 -17.53 -24.27
CA TYR A 984 26.53 -16.47 -24.89
C TYR A 984 25.09 -16.91 -25.18
N LEU A 985 24.76 -18.18 -24.96
CA LEU A 985 23.42 -18.68 -25.14
C LEU A 985 22.54 -18.24 -23.96
N PRO A 986 21.42 -17.54 -24.19
CA PRO A 986 20.50 -17.21 -23.12
C PRO A 986 19.85 -18.49 -22.57
N ILE A 987 19.99 -18.69 -21.25
CA ILE A 987 19.41 -19.82 -20.52
C ILE A 987 18.34 -19.28 -19.57
N GLU A 988 17.20 -19.95 -19.54
CA GLU A 988 16.12 -19.67 -18.60
C GLU A 988 15.92 -20.89 -17.70
N LEU A 989 16.51 -20.85 -16.50
CA LEU A 989 16.33 -21.89 -15.48
C LEU A 989 15.01 -21.68 -14.73
N VAL A 990 14.16 -22.71 -14.70
CA VAL A 990 12.82 -22.67 -14.10
C VAL A 990 12.65 -23.87 -13.17
N VAL A 991 12.07 -23.63 -11.99
CA VAL A 991 11.67 -24.71 -11.08
C VAL A 991 10.30 -25.23 -11.52
N ARG A 992 10.12 -26.55 -11.52
CA ARG A 992 8.86 -27.23 -11.89
C ARG A 992 7.64 -26.70 -11.12
N LYS A 993 6.46 -26.84 -11.74
CA LYS A 993 5.14 -26.61 -11.13
C LYS A 993 4.48 -27.93 -10.71
N GLN A 994 3.88 -27.97 -9.53
CA GLN A 994 3.17 -29.16 -9.03
C GLN A 994 1.71 -29.21 -9.48
N LEU A 995 1.30 -30.38 -9.98
CA LEU A 995 -0.10 -30.78 -10.05
C LEU A 995 -0.31 -31.98 -9.13
N THR A 996 -1.27 -31.88 -8.21
CA THR A 996 -1.66 -32.98 -7.34
C THR A 996 -2.77 -33.78 -8.02
N LEU A 997 -2.54 -35.09 -8.19
CA LEU A 997 -3.53 -36.00 -8.74
C LEU A 997 -4.66 -36.26 -7.74
N ILE A 998 -5.88 -36.36 -8.27
CA ILE A 998 -7.09 -36.64 -7.51
C ILE A 998 -7.80 -37.84 -8.15
N MET A 999 -8.02 -38.87 -7.37
CA MET A 999 -8.63 -40.12 -7.82
C MET A 999 -9.69 -40.59 -6.82
N ALA A 1000 -10.85 -40.99 -7.33
CA ALA A 1000 -11.86 -41.71 -6.58
C ALA A 1000 -12.29 -42.93 -7.38
N ALA A 1001 -12.26 -44.11 -6.77
CA ALA A 1001 -12.60 -45.36 -7.44
C ALA A 1001 -13.37 -46.33 -6.54
N ASN A 1002 -14.31 -47.03 -7.15
CA ASN A 1002 -15.03 -48.17 -6.59
C ASN A 1002 -14.39 -49.45 -7.13
N VAL A 1003 -14.06 -50.38 -6.24
CA VAL A 1003 -13.32 -51.60 -6.58
C VAL A 1003 -14.14 -52.81 -6.17
N GLU A 1004 -14.43 -53.69 -7.12
CA GLU A 1004 -14.99 -55.01 -6.85
C GLU A 1004 -13.86 -55.99 -6.59
N ILE A 1005 -13.95 -56.70 -5.47
CA ILE A 1005 -12.94 -57.66 -5.03
C ILE A 1005 -13.49 -59.08 -5.14
N ASP A 1006 -12.59 -60.03 -5.32
CA ASP A 1006 -12.92 -61.46 -5.28
C ASP A 1006 -13.46 -61.81 -3.88
N PRO A 1007 -14.59 -62.52 -3.75
CA PRO A 1007 -15.20 -62.85 -2.47
C PRO A 1007 -14.28 -63.58 -1.48
N ASP A 1008 -13.20 -64.21 -1.93
CA ASP A 1008 -12.21 -64.88 -1.08
C ASP A 1008 -11.21 -63.89 -0.42
N TYR A 1009 -11.23 -62.61 -0.80
CA TYR A 1009 -10.36 -61.54 -0.26
C TYR A 1009 -11.13 -60.61 0.69
N GLN A 1010 -10.42 -60.00 1.64
CA GLN A 1010 -10.96 -58.98 2.54
C GLN A 1010 -10.48 -57.59 2.14
N TRP A 1011 -11.39 -56.61 2.10
CA TRP A 1011 -11.11 -55.23 1.74
C TRP A 1011 -9.99 -54.61 2.59
N GLU A 1012 -10.01 -54.83 3.90
CA GLU A 1012 -9.03 -54.28 4.86
C GLU A 1012 -7.59 -54.72 4.57
N THR A 1013 -7.42 -55.87 3.89
CA THR A 1013 -6.11 -56.39 3.50
C THR A 1013 -5.74 -56.03 2.06
N LEU A 1014 -6.72 -55.76 1.20
CA LEU A 1014 -6.51 -55.51 -0.22
C LEU A 1014 -6.41 -54.01 -0.54
N GLU A 1015 -7.21 -53.16 0.09
CA GLU A 1015 -7.20 -51.70 -0.09
C GLU A 1015 -5.80 -51.10 0.12
N PRO A 1016 -5.02 -51.48 1.16
CA PRO A 1016 -3.68 -50.95 1.33
C PRO A 1016 -2.74 -51.35 0.18
N LYS A 1017 -2.94 -52.53 -0.43
CA LYS A 1017 -2.15 -52.99 -1.58
C LYS A 1017 -2.52 -52.23 -2.85
N ILE A 1018 -3.80 -51.94 -3.06
CA ILE A 1018 -4.29 -51.10 -4.16
C ILE A 1018 -3.75 -49.68 -4.02
N ARG A 1019 -3.87 -49.10 -2.81
CA ARG A 1019 -3.34 -47.78 -2.49
C ARG A 1019 -1.83 -47.72 -2.73
N ALA A 1020 -1.09 -48.72 -2.28
CA ALA A 1020 0.35 -48.81 -2.51
C ALA A 1020 0.68 -48.87 -4.02
N ALA A 1021 -0.03 -49.68 -4.80
CA ALA A 1021 0.19 -49.78 -6.25
C ALA A 1021 -0.07 -48.44 -6.98
N LEU A 1022 -1.12 -47.70 -6.60
CA LEU A 1022 -1.41 -46.38 -7.14
C LEU A 1022 -0.36 -45.33 -6.70
N LEU A 1023 -0.01 -45.31 -5.41
CA LEU A 1023 1.02 -44.40 -4.89
C LEU A 1023 2.39 -44.66 -5.50
N GLU A 1024 2.74 -45.92 -5.78
CA GLU A 1024 3.99 -46.28 -6.46
C GLU A 1024 3.97 -45.83 -7.93
N ARG A 1025 2.89 -46.13 -8.66
CA ARG A 1025 2.76 -45.83 -10.09
C ARG A 1025 2.69 -44.33 -10.36
N PHE A 1026 2.00 -43.58 -9.51
CA PHE A 1026 1.82 -42.14 -9.61
C PHE A 1026 2.59 -41.39 -8.53
N SER A 1027 3.71 -41.94 -8.07
CA SER A 1027 4.68 -41.24 -7.22
C SER A 1027 5.40 -40.15 -8.00
N PHE A 1028 6.08 -39.25 -7.28
CA PHE A 1028 7.07 -38.38 -7.91
C PHE A 1028 8.05 -39.25 -8.72
N ASP A 1029 8.75 -40.20 -8.13
CA ASP A 1029 9.80 -40.98 -8.83
C ASP A 1029 9.37 -41.67 -10.13
N SER A 1030 8.11 -42.10 -10.24
CA SER A 1030 7.57 -42.77 -11.43
C SER A 1030 7.07 -41.83 -12.54
N GLN A 1031 6.86 -40.55 -12.25
CA GLN A 1031 6.31 -39.56 -13.19
C GLN A 1031 7.42 -38.63 -13.72
N GLU A 1032 7.38 -38.28 -15.00
CA GLU A 1032 8.35 -37.36 -15.62
C GLU A 1032 7.74 -35.97 -15.87
N LEU A 1033 8.60 -34.95 -16.04
CA LEU A 1033 8.16 -33.58 -16.37
C LEU A 1033 7.42 -33.56 -17.71
N GLY A 1034 6.26 -32.88 -17.76
CA GLY A 1034 5.41 -32.83 -18.95
C GLY A 1034 4.72 -34.15 -19.32
N GLN A 1035 4.82 -35.19 -18.48
CA GLN A 1035 4.18 -36.47 -18.75
C GLN A 1035 2.67 -36.38 -18.55
N HIS A 1036 1.91 -36.59 -19.63
CA HIS A 1036 0.47 -36.74 -19.54
C HIS A 1036 0.07 -37.98 -18.73
N VAL A 1037 -0.96 -37.86 -17.91
CA VAL A 1037 -1.46 -38.94 -17.04
C VAL A 1037 -2.75 -39.50 -17.63
N PHE A 1038 -2.82 -40.83 -17.78
CA PHE A 1038 -3.95 -41.51 -18.43
C PHE A 1038 -4.73 -42.37 -17.43
N LEU A 1039 -6.06 -42.30 -17.51
CA LEU A 1039 -6.96 -43.11 -16.68
C LEU A 1039 -6.72 -44.60 -16.85
N SER A 1040 -6.43 -45.04 -18.08
CA SER A 1040 -6.09 -46.45 -18.37
C SER A 1040 -4.88 -46.96 -17.57
N SER A 1041 -3.92 -46.09 -17.25
CA SER A 1041 -2.78 -46.45 -16.42
C SER A 1041 -3.18 -46.67 -14.96
N ALA A 1042 -4.18 -45.94 -14.46
CA ALA A 1042 -4.70 -46.12 -13.12
C ALA A 1042 -5.54 -47.39 -13.01
N ILE A 1043 -6.41 -47.64 -14.00
CA ILE A 1043 -7.17 -48.89 -14.12
C ILE A 1043 -6.22 -50.09 -14.14
N ALA A 1044 -5.18 -50.05 -14.98
CA ALA A 1044 -4.20 -51.12 -15.05
C ALA A 1044 -3.44 -51.34 -13.73
N ALA A 1045 -3.08 -50.27 -13.01
CA ALA A 1045 -2.41 -50.36 -11.72
C ALA A 1045 -3.29 -51.05 -10.66
N VAL A 1046 -4.58 -50.72 -10.62
CA VAL A 1046 -5.54 -51.34 -9.70
C VAL A 1046 -5.82 -52.81 -10.08
N GLN A 1047 -6.07 -53.10 -11.36
CA GLN A 1047 -6.36 -54.46 -11.84
C GLN A 1047 -5.16 -55.42 -11.74
N ALA A 1048 -3.94 -54.91 -11.68
CA ALA A 1048 -2.75 -55.74 -11.46
C ALA A 1048 -2.69 -56.34 -10.04
N VAL A 1049 -3.45 -55.79 -9.09
CA VAL A 1049 -3.49 -56.30 -7.72
C VAL A 1049 -4.35 -57.56 -7.65
N ARG A 1050 -3.71 -58.69 -7.32
CA ARG A 1050 -4.40 -59.98 -7.18
C ARG A 1050 -5.52 -59.90 -6.15
N GLY A 1051 -6.73 -60.30 -6.57
CA GLY A 1051 -7.95 -60.21 -5.77
C GLY A 1051 -8.88 -59.07 -6.21
N VAL A 1052 -8.46 -58.19 -7.12
CA VAL A 1052 -9.35 -57.22 -7.77
C VAL A 1052 -10.01 -57.86 -8.99
N VAL A 1053 -11.34 -57.79 -9.06
CA VAL A 1053 -12.15 -58.28 -10.19
C VAL A 1053 -12.41 -57.15 -11.17
N TYR A 1054 -12.77 -55.97 -10.65
CA TYR A 1054 -13.18 -54.82 -11.44
C TYR A 1054 -12.88 -53.51 -10.70
N VAL A 1055 -12.69 -52.42 -11.44
CA VAL A 1055 -12.53 -51.07 -10.89
C VAL A 1055 -13.27 -50.08 -11.77
N ASP A 1056 -14.01 -49.19 -11.13
CA ASP A 1056 -14.67 -48.04 -11.76
C ASP A 1056 -14.16 -46.75 -11.12
N PHE A 1057 -13.79 -45.77 -11.93
CA PHE A 1057 -13.31 -44.48 -11.42
C PHE A 1057 -14.43 -43.45 -11.52
N ASP A 1058 -14.82 -42.87 -10.39
CA ASP A 1058 -15.74 -41.74 -10.35
C ASP A 1058 -15.02 -40.43 -10.68
N LYS A 1059 -13.73 -40.33 -10.30
CA LYS A 1059 -12.91 -39.13 -10.45
C LYS A 1059 -11.50 -39.48 -10.90
N PHE A 1060 -11.00 -38.73 -11.87
CA PHE A 1060 -9.61 -38.78 -12.32
C PHE A 1060 -9.23 -37.43 -12.92
N ASP A 1061 -8.61 -36.58 -12.10
CA ASP A 1061 -8.20 -35.23 -12.50
C ASP A 1061 -6.90 -34.83 -11.78
N ALA A 1062 -6.30 -33.71 -12.16
CA ALA A 1062 -5.21 -33.09 -11.43
C ALA A 1062 -5.49 -31.60 -11.21
N LYS A 1063 -5.05 -31.07 -10.08
CA LYS A 1063 -5.17 -29.66 -9.75
C LYS A 1063 -3.87 -29.14 -9.15
N SER A 1064 -3.54 -27.89 -9.44
CA SER A 1064 -2.44 -27.23 -8.73
C SER A 1064 -2.78 -27.11 -7.25
N GLU A 1065 -1.75 -27.01 -6.41
CA GLU A 1065 -1.92 -26.86 -4.96
C GLU A 1065 -2.82 -25.67 -4.59
N GLY A 1066 -2.70 -24.55 -5.32
CA GLY A 1066 -3.58 -23.38 -5.17
C GLY A 1066 -5.05 -23.72 -5.36
N MET A 1067 -5.39 -24.47 -6.42
CA MET A 1067 -6.76 -24.89 -6.68
C MET A 1067 -7.27 -25.89 -5.65
N LEU A 1068 -6.45 -26.82 -5.14
CA LEU A 1068 -6.91 -27.79 -4.14
C LEU A 1068 -7.36 -27.12 -2.84
N VAL A 1069 -6.60 -26.14 -2.36
CA VAL A 1069 -6.95 -25.39 -1.14
C VAL A 1069 -8.27 -24.63 -1.34
N GLU A 1070 -8.52 -24.09 -2.53
CA GLU A 1070 -9.79 -23.46 -2.89
C GLU A 1070 -10.97 -24.44 -2.85
N ALA A 1071 -10.76 -25.71 -3.23
CA ALA A 1071 -11.78 -26.77 -3.21
C ALA A 1071 -12.24 -27.12 -1.79
N PHE A 1072 -11.29 -27.25 -0.86
CA PHE A 1072 -11.56 -27.61 0.54
C PHE A 1072 -12.35 -26.53 1.28
N GLN A 1073 -12.27 -25.27 0.84
CA GLN A 1073 -12.88 -24.15 1.55
C GLN A 1073 -14.24 -23.73 0.96
N ASN A 1074 -14.56 -24.09 -0.29
CA ASN A 1074 -15.66 -23.46 -1.03
C ASN A 1074 -17.04 -24.13 -0.93
N THR A 1075 -17.17 -25.42 -0.62
CA THR A 1075 -18.41 -26.22 -0.89
C THR A 1075 -18.93 -26.19 -2.34
N LYS A 1076 -18.53 -25.24 -3.20
CA LYS A 1076 -18.55 -25.39 -4.65
C LYS A 1076 -17.52 -26.44 -5.01
N ALA A 1077 -18.01 -27.56 -5.53
CA ALA A 1077 -17.16 -28.58 -6.11
C ALA A 1077 -16.30 -27.93 -7.20
N ILE A 1078 -14.98 -27.92 -7.01
CA ILE A 1078 -14.11 -27.97 -8.18
C ILE A 1078 -14.61 -29.16 -8.99
N GLU A 1079 -14.91 -28.95 -10.27
CA GLU A 1079 -15.33 -30.02 -11.15
C GLU A 1079 -14.14 -30.96 -11.35
N ILE A 1080 -14.01 -31.89 -10.42
CA ILE A 1080 -13.11 -33.02 -10.47
C ILE A 1080 -13.86 -34.06 -11.28
N GLY A 1081 -13.68 -33.95 -12.60
CA GLY A 1081 -14.31 -34.86 -13.55
C GLY A 1081 -13.55 -36.17 -13.69
N LEU A 1082 -14.19 -37.13 -14.32
CA LEU A 1082 -13.51 -38.31 -14.86
C LEU A 1082 -12.91 -37.95 -16.22
N ARG A 1083 -11.60 -37.78 -16.28
CA ARG A 1083 -10.90 -37.46 -17.54
C ARG A 1083 -10.18 -38.70 -18.07
N PRO A 1084 -10.30 -39.05 -19.36
CA PRO A 1084 -9.52 -40.15 -19.92
C PRO A 1084 -8.02 -39.82 -19.97
N ARG A 1085 -7.69 -38.52 -20.07
CA ARG A 1085 -6.34 -37.97 -20.09
C ARG A 1085 -6.28 -36.65 -19.34
N ILE A 1086 -5.29 -36.51 -18.46
CA ILE A 1086 -4.89 -35.26 -17.83
C ILE A 1086 -3.71 -34.72 -18.63
N ALA A 1087 -3.91 -33.56 -19.26
CA ALA A 1087 -2.83 -32.84 -19.93
C ALA A 1087 -1.93 -32.19 -18.87
N VAL A 1088 -0.62 -32.23 -19.11
CA VAL A 1088 0.42 -31.73 -18.22
C VAL A 1088 1.37 -30.94 -19.11
N GLU A 1089 1.60 -29.67 -18.77
CA GLU A 1089 2.50 -28.80 -19.52
C GLU A 1089 3.97 -29.18 -19.28
N PRO A 1090 4.92 -28.81 -20.16
CA PRO A 1090 6.33 -29.20 -20.01
C PRO A 1090 6.97 -28.79 -18.68
N GLU A 1091 6.51 -27.71 -18.06
CA GLU A 1091 6.99 -27.21 -16.76
C GLU A 1091 6.27 -27.82 -15.56
N GLU A 1092 5.25 -28.65 -15.79
CA GLU A 1092 4.42 -29.27 -14.77
C GLU A 1092 4.78 -30.73 -14.54
N ILE A 1093 4.49 -31.22 -13.35
CA ILE A 1093 4.50 -32.65 -13.03
C ILE A 1093 3.27 -33.01 -12.21
N ALA A 1094 2.59 -34.09 -12.59
CA ALA A 1094 1.39 -34.58 -11.93
C ALA A 1094 1.66 -35.88 -11.18
N TYR A 1095 1.46 -35.90 -9.86
CA TYR A 1095 1.66 -37.10 -9.03
C TYR A 1095 0.74 -37.09 -7.79
N LEU A 1096 0.59 -38.24 -7.13
CA LEU A 1096 -0.17 -38.41 -5.89
C LEU A 1096 0.69 -37.98 -4.69
N VAL A 1097 0.14 -37.13 -3.83
CA VAL A 1097 0.81 -36.69 -2.60
C VAL A 1097 0.22 -37.46 -1.42
N PRO A 1098 0.98 -38.37 -0.78
CA PRO A 1098 0.43 -39.25 0.26
C PRO A 1098 -0.02 -38.50 1.51
N ASP A 1099 0.59 -37.36 1.81
CA ASP A 1099 0.32 -36.55 3.01
C ASP A 1099 -0.91 -35.64 2.89
N VAL A 1100 -1.53 -35.57 1.71
CA VAL A 1100 -2.75 -34.78 1.49
C VAL A 1100 -3.97 -35.71 1.53
N PRO A 1101 -4.72 -35.77 2.65
CA PRO A 1101 -5.90 -36.61 2.75
C PRO A 1101 -6.94 -36.24 1.68
N GLU A 1102 -7.78 -37.20 1.31
CA GLU A 1102 -8.88 -37.06 0.32
C GLU A 1102 -8.47 -36.89 -1.16
N THR A 1103 -7.18 -36.95 -1.49
CA THR A 1103 -6.72 -36.98 -2.90
C THR A 1103 -6.86 -38.36 -3.55
N LEU A 1104 -6.86 -39.43 -2.75
CA LEU A 1104 -7.08 -40.81 -3.20
C LEU A 1104 -8.13 -41.51 -2.34
N ILE A 1105 -9.33 -41.67 -2.90
CA ILE A 1105 -10.49 -42.32 -2.27
C ILE A 1105 -10.72 -43.67 -2.94
N LEU A 1106 -10.73 -44.73 -2.14
CA LEU A 1106 -11.00 -46.09 -2.60
C LEU A 1106 -12.18 -46.63 -1.81
N GLN A 1107 -13.17 -47.17 -2.49
CA GLN A 1107 -14.36 -47.79 -1.88
C GLN A 1107 -14.55 -49.20 -2.42
N GLU A 1108 -15.01 -50.10 -1.56
CA GLU A 1108 -15.41 -51.44 -1.96
C GLU A 1108 -16.77 -51.37 -2.66
N LEU A 1109 -16.85 -51.89 -3.88
CA LEU A 1109 -18.10 -52.07 -4.60
C LEU A 1109 -18.80 -53.31 -3.99
N LYS A 1110 -19.73 -53.08 -3.07
CA LYS A 1110 -20.57 -54.16 -2.52
C LYS A 1110 -21.73 -54.46 -3.48
N PRO A 1111 -22.01 -55.74 -3.76
CA PRO A 1111 -23.08 -56.15 -4.68
C PRO A 1111 -24.48 -55.74 -4.20
#